data_AF-A0A3B8VDG9-F1
#
_entry.id   AF-A0A3B8VDG9-F1
#
_cell.length_a   1.000
_cell.length_b   1.000
_cell.length_c   1.000
_cell.angle_alpha   90.00
_cell.angle_beta   90.00
_cell.angle_gamma   90.00
#
_symmetry.space_group_name_H-M   'P 1'
#
loop_
_entity.id
_entity.type
_entity.pdbx_description
1 polymer ?
#
loop_
_entity_poly.entity_id
_entity_poly.type
_entity_poly.pdbx_seq_one_letter_code
_entity_poly.pdbx_strand_id
1 'polypeptide(L)'
;MSAHIAFPEIGQSSDLPGTLDPNILTGLLKDTLGFTGLIVSDALEMSGISRNFSPGDAAVRALDAGIDMLLLPNNLISAIDAVEMAVHEGKITSERLNSAVRKILQLKVEYGVFQQQAIDVGSLTSKINSLDNRLLSAEIARESITLLKNEKNVLPLRPERFPRVTVIAISDNNNANTGSTFARSIREYHPTVSFYLMDLRTSKEEIDIILRNARQSDIIILGTFVYVRTSNDIELSGRQKQFIQKITALDKTLVVASFGNPYTVRDIPKADVHMLAWASSDEQMQAAAHAIFGASAISGKLPVTIPGFYKYGHGLSIEKSILRTDHPGVVMMNSDSLKSIDDVMHDAIRNKFFPGGVVTIVKDDIIVHQDAYGYHDYDMMNPVRTTDVFDLASISKIMGTTLGVMKLIDDGKLSLDDRISTFFPEFDTPEKKDITIYQMLTHVSGLPAFRVYIDKIKDKKTLVQAILDEPLINKPGQEYVYSDLGIIVTALIVEKISGQSLDVFMDRNFYAPMGMNMTTYNPKKRGRWYTSRILPTEIDTIYRHKLIQGEVHDERAYYLEGVAGHAGLFSNAPDIAKFTSMLLNNGVYGGKRFLKEETVSAFTKRQQPLNRRGIGFDMKAINGFSSAGSKTSPETYGHTGFTGTSFWIDPDRKTAVIVLTNRTFPYRGSATGVSQVRAKIADIVIGSIEE
;
A
#
# COMPACT_ATOMS: atom_id res chain seq x y z
N MET A 1 27.56 -30.29 7.70
CA MET A 1 28.85 -29.62 7.94
C MET A 1 29.14 -29.67 9.44
N SER A 2 30.36 -29.94 9.87
CA SER A 2 30.73 -29.94 11.30
C SER A 2 30.97 -28.51 11.82
N ALA A 3 31.04 -28.34 13.14
CA ALA A 3 31.29 -27.04 13.77
C ALA A 3 32.58 -27.04 14.60
N HIS A 4 33.32 -25.93 14.58
CA HIS A 4 34.56 -25.75 15.34
C HIS A 4 34.32 -25.24 16.77
N ILE A 5 33.38 -25.89 17.47
CA ILE A 5 33.08 -25.66 18.89
C ILE A 5 33.19 -26.98 19.64
N ALA A 6 33.62 -26.92 20.90
CA ALA A 6 33.64 -28.10 21.77
C ALA A 6 32.24 -28.38 22.34
N PHE A 7 31.97 -29.65 22.64
CA PHE A 7 30.69 -30.09 23.21
C PHE A 7 30.96 -30.80 24.56
N PRO A 8 31.21 -30.06 25.66
CA PRO A 8 31.75 -30.65 26.89
C PRO A 8 30.93 -31.78 27.52
N GLU A 9 29.61 -31.77 27.32
CA GLU A 9 28.70 -32.76 27.91
C GLU A 9 28.60 -34.08 27.12
N ILE A 10 29.01 -34.09 25.85
CA ILE A 10 28.82 -35.24 24.94
C ILE A 10 30.07 -35.59 24.11
N GLY A 11 31.06 -34.70 24.08
CA GLY A 11 32.33 -34.89 23.39
C GLY A 11 33.31 -35.74 24.20
N GLN A 12 34.43 -36.08 23.57
CA GLN A 12 35.53 -36.80 24.18
C GLN A 12 36.26 -35.97 25.23
N SER A 13 36.38 -34.65 25.02
CA SER A 13 36.94 -33.71 25.99
C SER A 13 36.23 -32.34 25.92
N SER A 14 36.41 -31.53 26.96
CA SER A 14 35.78 -30.21 27.07
C SER A 14 36.32 -29.16 26.09
N ASP A 15 37.46 -29.43 25.45
CA ASP A 15 38.21 -28.51 24.61
C ASP A 15 38.40 -29.00 23.17
N LEU A 16 38.09 -30.27 22.87
CA LEU A 16 38.18 -30.81 21.52
C LEU A 16 37.00 -30.30 20.67
N PRO A 17 37.25 -29.62 19.55
CA PRO A 17 36.17 -29.17 18.66
C PRO A 17 35.45 -30.37 18.03
N GLY A 18 34.13 -30.28 17.87
CA GLY A 18 33.31 -31.36 17.31
C GLY A 18 33.76 -31.82 15.90
N THR A 19 34.39 -30.96 15.12
CA THR A 19 35.03 -31.33 13.83
C THR A 19 36.13 -32.40 13.97
N LEU A 20 36.79 -32.48 15.12
CA LEU A 20 37.90 -33.39 15.41
C LEU A 20 37.51 -34.50 16.41
N ASP A 21 36.25 -34.57 16.82
CA ASP A 21 35.81 -35.43 17.91
C ASP A 21 35.05 -36.68 17.40
N PRO A 22 35.62 -37.90 17.56
CA PRO A 22 34.99 -39.14 17.12
C PRO A 22 33.70 -39.47 17.89
N ASN A 23 33.55 -39.02 19.14
CA ASN A 23 32.32 -39.24 19.90
C ASN A 23 31.16 -38.46 19.28
N ILE A 24 31.43 -37.31 18.68
CA ILE A 24 30.42 -36.50 18.00
C ILE A 24 30.15 -37.02 16.59
N LEU A 25 31.18 -37.15 15.76
CA LEU A 25 31.00 -37.43 14.33
C LEU A 25 30.76 -38.91 14.02
N THR A 26 31.38 -39.82 14.77
CA THR A 26 31.17 -41.27 14.58
C THR A 26 30.19 -41.81 15.61
N GLY A 27 30.47 -41.69 16.90
CA GLY A 27 29.61 -42.26 17.95
C GLY A 27 28.18 -41.73 17.93
N LEU A 28 27.99 -40.42 17.99
CA LEU A 28 26.67 -39.82 18.00
C LEU A 28 26.06 -39.76 16.60
N LEU A 29 26.71 -39.09 15.66
CA LEU A 29 26.11 -38.82 14.34
C LEU A 29 25.95 -40.08 13.49
N LYS A 30 26.96 -40.96 13.40
CA LYS A 30 26.89 -42.15 12.55
C LYS A 30 26.29 -43.34 13.28
N ASP A 31 26.80 -43.69 14.46
CA ASP A 31 26.44 -44.94 15.12
C ASP A 31 25.09 -44.83 15.82
N THR A 32 24.83 -43.72 16.52
CA THR A 32 23.58 -43.53 17.28
C THR A 32 22.44 -42.99 16.39
N LEU A 33 22.71 -41.95 15.60
CA LEU A 33 21.69 -41.33 14.73
C LEU A 33 21.58 -41.98 13.35
N GLY A 34 22.48 -42.90 12.99
CA GLY A 34 22.42 -43.64 11.74
C GLY A 34 22.73 -42.80 10.48
N PHE A 35 23.44 -41.68 10.61
CA PHE A 35 23.72 -40.82 9.47
C PHE A 35 24.70 -41.48 8.48
N THR A 36 24.24 -41.71 7.24
CA THR A 36 25.02 -42.36 6.17
C THR A 36 25.53 -41.38 5.11
N GLY A 37 25.11 -40.12 5.16
CA GLY A 37 25.47 -39.09 4.18
C GLY A 37 26.93 -38.63 4.26
N LEU A 38 27.27 -37.62 3.46
CA LEU A 38 28.59 -37.02 3.42
C LEU A 38 28.79 -36.04 4.59
N ILE A 39 29.85 -36.24 5.37
CA ILE A 39 30.24 -35.31 6.43
C ILE A 39 31.34 -34.39 5.90
N VAL A 40 31.06 -33.09 5.81
CA VAL A 40 32.01 -32.06 5.36
C VAL A 40 32.45 -31.24 6.56
N SER A 41 33.74 -30.94 6.68
CA SER A 41 34.21 -30.00 7.71
C SER A 41 33.79 -28.56 7.38
N ASP A 42 33.67 -27.70 8.39
CA ASP A 42 33.84 -26.26 8.16
C ASP A 42 35.32 -25.94 7.84
N ALA A 43 35.64 -24.72 7.43
CA ALA A 43 36.96 -24.32 6.98
C ALA A 43 38.03 -24.56 8.06
N LEU A 44 38.99 -25.45 7.81
CA LEU A 44 39.99 -25.86 8.81
C LEU A 44 41.03 -24.78 9.12
N GLU A 45 41.13 -23.75 8.27
CA GLU A 45 41.93 -22.55 8.55
C GLU A 45 41.38 -21.68 9.69
N MET A 46 40.10 -21.86 10.07
CA MET A 46 39.48 -21.08 11.13
C MET A 46 40.17 -21.26 12.49
N SER A 47 40.24 -20.17 13.26
CA SER A 47 40.95 -20.12 14.55
C SER A 47 40.48 -21.13 15.60
N GLY A 48 39.27 -21.69 15.48
CA GLY A 48 38.79 -22.77 16.34
C GLY A 48 39.58 -24.07 16.17
N ILE A 49 40.30 -24.23 15.05
CA ILE A 49 41.18 -25.36 14.75
C ILE A 49 42.63 -24.90 14.67
N SER A 50 42.92 -23.92 13.81
CA SER A 50 44.30 -23.57 13.42
C SER A 50 45.19 -23.01 14.52
N ARG A 51 44.61 -22.59 15.65
CA ARG A 51 45.38 -22.14 16.83
C ARG A 51 45.98 -23.28 17.64
N ASN A 52 45.32 -24.44 17.64
CA ASN A 52 45.64 -25.55 18.54
C ASN A 52 46.18 -26.77 17.79
N PHE A 53 45.91 -26.86 16.49
CA PHE A 53 46.27 -28.03 15.67
C PHE A 53 47.04 -27.60 14.43
N SER A 54 48.12 -28.32 14.11
CA SER A 54 48.85 -28.09 12.86
C SER A 54 47.99 -28.51 11.66
N PRO A 55 48.23 -27.99 10.44
CA PRO A 55 47.42 -28.33 9.28
C PRO A 55 47.31 -29.84 9.01
N GLY A 56 48.43 -30.57 9.16
CA GLY A 56 48.46 -32.02 9.00
C GLY A 56 47.74 -32.76 10.12
N ASP A 57 47.96 -32.38 11.38
CA ASP A 57 47.31 -33.01 12.54
C ASP A 57 45.79 -32.79 12.52
N ALA A 58 45.33 -31.58 12.19
CA ALA A 58 43.93 -31.26 12.04
C ALA A 58 43.25 -32.10 10.94
N ALA A 59 43.91 -32.26 9.79
CA ALA A 59 43.40 -33.06 8.67
C ALA A 59 43.25 -34.54 9.03
N VAL A 60 44.28 -35.13 9.64
CA VAL A 60 44.28 -36.53 10.07
C VAL A 60 43.19 -36.76 11.13
N ARG A 61 43.14 -35.92 12.17
CA ARG A 61 42.12 -36.01 13.24
C ARG A 61 40.70 -35.86 12.71
N ALA A 62 40.46 -34.93 11.80
CA ALA A 62 39.14 -34.73 11.21
C ALA A 62 38.67 -35.99 10.44
N LEU A 63 39.55 -36.58 9.62
CA LEU A 63 39.25 -37.80 8.88
C LEU A 63 39.02 -38.99 9.82
N ASP A 64 39.86 -39.15 10.83
CA ASP A 64 39.73 -40.19 11.85
C ASP A 64 38.41 -40.06 12.62
N ALA A 65 38.06 -38.83 13.03
CA ALA A 65 36.82 -38.54 13.75
C ALA A 65 35.56 -38.88 12.95
N GLY A 66 35.58 -38.72 11.63
CA GLY A 66 34.43 -39.06 10.78
C GLY A 66 34.19 -38.14 9.58
N ILE A 67 34.98 -37.08 9.38
CA ILE A 67 34.86 -36.20 8.20
C ILE A 67 35.18 -36.96 6.92
N ASP A 68 34.35 -36.81 5.90
CA ASP A 68 34.56 -37.39 4.58
C ASP A 68 35.20 -36.39 3.59
N MET A 69 34.95 -35.08 3.77
CA MET A 69 35.51 -34.02 2.93
C MET A 69 36.02 -32.85 3.78
N LEU A 70 37.32 -32.55 3.65
CA LEU A 70 37.97 -31.44 4.34
C LEU A 70 37.80 -30.14 3.54
N LEU A 71 37.24 -29.12 4.17
CA LEU A 71 37.10 -27.78 3.60
C LEU A 71 38.26 -26.88 4.02
N LEU A 72 38.90 -26.23 3.04
CA LEU A 72 39.96 -25.21 3.24
C LEU A 72 41.00 -25.59 4.32
N PRO A 73 41.79 -26.65 4.12
CA PRO A 73 42.93 -26.92 5.00
C PRO A 73 43.93 -25.76 4.90
N ASN A 74 44.42 -25.30 6.06
CA ASN A 74 45.34 -24.17 6.18
C ASN A 74 46.62 -24.34 5.33
N ASN A 75 47.09 -25.58 5.13
CA ASN A 75 48.09 -25.92 4.13
C ASN A 75 47.71 -27.25 3.47
N LEU A 76 47.38 -27.20 2.18
CA LEU A 76 46.92 -28.37 1.44
C LEU A 76 47.99 -29.46 1.31
N ILE A 77 49.24 -29.08 1.02
CA ILE A 77 50.34 -30.05 0.83
C ILE A 77 50.61 -30.77 2.15
N SER A 78 50.78 -30.02 3.24
CA SER A 78 51.00 -30.62 4.57
C SER A 78 49.83 -31.49 5.03
N ALA A 79 48.59 -31.16 4.66
CA ALA A 79 47.44 -31.99 4.95
C ALA A 79 47.48 -33.31 4.16
N ILE A 80 47.81 -33.27 2.86
CA ILE A 80 47.94 -34.47 2.02
C ILE A 80 49.06 -35.37 2.55
N ASP A 81 50.26 -34.81 2.72
CA ASP A 81 51.44 -35.57 3.20
C ASP A 81 51.16 -36.24 4.55
N ALA A 82 50.51 -35.53 5.48
CA ALA A 82 50.16 -36.07 6.79
C ALA A 82 49.12 -37.19 6.71
N VAL A 83 48.14 -37.08 5.80
CA VAL A 83 47.13 -38.12 5.60
C VAL A 83 47.74 -39.35 4.94
N GLU A 84 48.59 -39.18 3.93
CA GLU A 84 49.32 -40.30 3.31
C GLU A 84 50.18 -41.04 4.34
N MET A 85 50.95 -40.28 5.13
CA MET A 85 51.75 -40.84 6.21
C MET A 85 50.88 -41.55 7.27
N ALA A 86 49.75 -40.96 7.66
CA ALA A 86 48.83 -41.58 8.61
C ALA A 86 48.24 -42.91 8.09
N VAL A 87 48.02 -43.04 6.78
CA VAL A 87 47.60 -44.31 6.16
C VAL A 87 48.74 -45.32 6.15
N HIS A 88 49.95 -44.91 5.75
CA HIS A 88 51.13 -45.78 5.75
C HIS A 88 51.47 -46.31 7.14
N GLU A 89 51.28 -45.49 8.17
CA GLU A 89 51.49 -45.85 9.57
C GLU A 89 50.30 -46.62 10.19
N GLY A 90 49.20 -46.81 9.46
CA GLY A 90 48.01 -47.51 9.93
C GLY A 90 47.15 -46.73 10.92
N LYS A 91 47.37 -45.42 11.08
CA LYS A 91 46.54 -44.52 11.90
C LYS A 91 45.17 -44.27 11.27
N ILE A 92 45.09 -44.24 9.94
CA ILE A 92 43.83 -44.21 9.19
C ILE A 92 43.77 -45.42 8.27
N THR A 93 42.67 -46.17 8.30
CA THR A 93 42.51 -47.35 7.42
C THR A 93 42.21 -46.93 5.98
N SER A 94 42.69 -47.71 5.01
CA SER A 94 42.36 -47.49 3.60
C SER A 94 40.85 -47.64 3.36
N GLU A 95 40.16 -48.51 4.10
CA GLU A 95 38.71 -48.68 4.06
C GLU A 95 37.98 -47.39 4.46
N ARG A 96 38.47 -46.70 5.50
CA ARG A 96 37.90 -45.44 5.98
C ARG A 96 37.97 -44.35 4.92
N LEU A 97 39.13 -44.20 4.26
CA LEU A 97 39.29 -43.25 3.15
C LEU A 97 38.49 -43.65 1.92
N ASN A 98 38.51 -44.93 1.55
CA ASN A 98 37.71 -45.45 0.44
C ASN A 98 36.21 -45.19 0.65
N SER A 99 35.73 -45.31 1.89
CA SER A 99 34.34 -44.96 2.24
C SER A 99 34.05 -43.49 1.96
N ALA A 100 34.90 -42.57 2.44
CA ALA A 100 34.75 -41.13 2.21
C ALA A 100 34.76 -40.78 0.71
N VAL A 101 35.75 -41.30 -0.02
CA VAL A 101 35.90 -41.06 -1.46
C VAL A 101 34.70 -41.62 -2.23
N ARG A 102 34.21 -42.83 -1.90
CA ARG A 102 33.03 -43.39 -2.54
C ARG A 102 31.80 -42.52 -2.36
N LYS A 103 31.56 -41.97 -1.15
CA LYS A 103 30.43 -41.04 -0.93
C LYS A 103 30.53 -39.80 -1.83
N ILE A 104 31.70 -39.19 -1.94
CA ILE A 104 31.93 -38.01 -2.79
C ILE A 104 31.69 -38.37 -4.27
N LEU A 105 32.24 -39.49 -4.73
CA LEU A 105 32.08 -39.94 -6.12
C LEU A 105 30.63 -40.30 -6.43
N GLN A 106 29.93 -40.95 -5.51
CA GLN A 106 28.53 -41.32 -5.65
C GLN A 106 27.64 -40.09 -5.77
N LEU A 107 27.86 -39.05 -4.95
CA LEU A 107 27.18 -37.76 -5.08
C LEU A 107 27.49 -37.10 -6.43
N LYS A 108 28.75 -37.12 -6.89
CA LYS A 108 29.11 -36.58 -8.22
C LYS A 108 28.40 -37.34 -9.36
N VAL A 109 28.20 -38.64 -9.23
CA VAL A 109 27.41 -39.44 -10.20
C VAL A 109 25.93 -39.06 -10.13
N GLU A 110 25.36 -38.98 -8.92
CA GLU A 110 23.95 -38.63 -8.68
C GLU A 110 23.58 -37.26 -9.26
N TYR A 111 24.43 -36.26 -9.03
CA TYR A 111 24.25 -34.91 -9.58
C TYR A 111 24.73 -34.75 -11.03
N GLY A 112 25.08 -35.85 -11.72
CA GLY A 112 25.44 -35.83 -13.13
C GLY A 112 26.74 -35.08 -13.45
N VAL A 113 27.63 -34.86 -12.47
CA VAL A 113 28.88 -34.09 -12.64
C VAL A 113 29.82 -34.74 -13.67
N PHE A 114 29.78 -36.06 -13.81
CA PHE A 114 30.56 -36.79 -14.82
C PHE A 114 29.89 -36.84 -16.20
N GLN A 115 28.63 -36.42 -16.31
CA GLN A 115 27.95 -36.27 -17.58
C GLN A 115 28.36 -34.89 -18.13
N GLN A 116 28.77 -34.79 -19.40
CA GLN A 116 29.02 -33.49 -20.04
C GLN A 116 27.70 -32.72 -20.15
N GLN A 117 27.31 -32.02 -19.09
CA GLN A 117 26.18 -31.10 -19.12
C GLN A 117 26.68 -29.73 -19.57
N ALA A 118 26.28 -29.30 -20.76
CA ALA A 118 26.49 -27.92 -21.19
C ALA A 118 25.68 -27.00 -20.27
N ILE A 119 26.37 -26.15 -19.50
CA ILE A 119 25.70 -25.14 -18.66
C ILE A 119 25.19 -24.03 -19.58
N ASP A 120 23.87 -23.89 -19.67
CA ASP A 120 23.26 -22.77 -20.38
C ASP A 120 23.28 -21.51 -19.52
N VAL A 121 24.43 -20.82 -19.58
CA VAL A 121 24.66 -19.52 -18.93
C VAL A 121 23.68 -18.46 -19.46
N GLY A 122 23.17 -18.60 -20.69
CA GLY A 122 22.20 -17.68 -21.28
C GLY A 122 20.85 -17.68 -20.55
N SER A 123 20.46 -18.81 -19.95
CA SER A 123 19.20 -18.93 -19.17
C SER A 123 19.27 -18.36 -17.74
N LEU A 124 20.45 -17.95 -17.26
CA LEU A 124 20.59 -17.51 -15.86
C LEU A 124 19.79 -16.23 -15.57
N THR A 125 19.69 -15.33 -16.55
CA THR A 125 18.98 -14.05 -16.39
C THR A 125 17.48 -14.20 -16.23
N SER A 126 16.88 -15.28 -16.74
CA SER A 126 15.45 -15.58 -16.55
C SER A 126 15.16 -16.40 -15.28
N LYS A 127 16.17 -17.08 -14.72
CA LYS A 127 16.03 -17.94 -13.54
C LYS A 127 16.44 -17.26 -12.23
N ILE A 128 17.48 -16.43 -12.24
CA ILE A 128 18.00 -15.73 -11.07
C ILE A 128 17.36 -14.35 -11.00
N ASN A 129 16.88 -13.96 -9.81
CA ASN A 129 16.25 -12.65 -9.59
C ASN A 129 15.07 -12.38 -10.54
N SER A 130 14.35 -13.44 -10.92
CA SER A 130 13.10 -13.36 -11.67
C SER A 130 12.07 -12.48 -10.95
N LEU A 131 11.02 -12.06 -11.67
CA LEU A 131 9.92 -11.31 -11.06
C LEU A 131 9.30 -12.09 -9.89
N ASP A 132 8.98 -13.37 -10.08
CA ASP A 132 8.37 -14.22 -9.05
C ASP A 132 9.23 -14.30 -7.79
N ASN A 133 10.56 -14.45 -7.93
CA ASN A 133 11.48 -14.47 -6.80
C ASN A 133 11.46 -13.13 -6.03
N ARG A 134 11.34 -11.99 -6.72
CA ARG A 134 11.26 -10.67 -6.08
C ARG A 134 9.91 -10.44 -5.41
N LEU A 135 8.81 -10.89 -6.03
CA LEU A 135 7.47 -10.82 -5.43
C LEU A 135 7.39 -11.67 -4.16
N LEU A 136 7.90 -12.90 -4.22
CA LEU A 136 8.00 -13.79 -3.06
C LEU A 136 8.89 -13.20 -1.95
N SER A 137 10.03 -12.61 -2.32
CA SER A 137 10.90 -11.91 -1.36
C SER A 137 10.17 -10.77 -0.66
N ALA A 138 9.41 -9.94 -1.40
CA ALA A 138 8.62 -8.86 -0.83
C ALA A 138 7.47 -9.36 0.06
N GLU A 139 6.87 -10.50 -0.27
CA GLU A 139 5.87 -11.17 0.57
C GLU A 139 6.47 -11.66 1.88
N ILE A 140 7.56 -12.43 1.84
CA ILE A 140 8.30 -12.89 3.02
C ILE A 140 8.71 -11.68 3.89
N ALA A 141 9.16 -10.59 3.27
CA ALA A 141 9.53 -9.37 3.98
C ALA A 141 8.34 -8.79 4.76
N ARG A 142 7.14 -8.74 4.18
CA ARG A 142 5.92 -8.26 4.85
C ARG A 142 5.47 -9.20 5.97
N GLU A 143 5.47 -10.50 5.75
CA GLU A 143 4.99 -11.48 6.73
C GLU A 143 5.95 -11.66 7.91
N SER A 144 7.25 -11.43 7.70
CA SER A 144 8.26 -11.54 8.77
C SER A 144 8.23 -10.39 9.77
N ILE A 145 7.64 -9.23 9.43
CA ILE A 145 7.57 -8.08 10.35
C ILE A 145 6.92 -8.51 11.67
N THR A 146 7.63 -8.29 12.77
CA THR A 146 7.23 -8.75 14.10
C THR A 146 7.09 -7.55 15.04
N LEU A 147 5.89 -7.32 15.56
CA LEU A 147 5.62 -6.23 16.50
C LEU A 147 5.66 -6.74 17.93
N LEU A 148 6.58 -6.27 18.76
CA LEU A 148 6.75 -6.76 20.13
C LEU A 148 5.99 -5.89 21.14
N LYS A 149 5.82 -4.60 20.84
CA LYS A 149 5.21 -3.61 21.74
C LYS A 149 4.53 -2.52 20.92
N ASN A 150 3.34 -2.09 21.34
CA ASN A 150 2.59 -1.00 20.73
C ASN A 150 1.78 -0.24 21.79
N GLU A 151 2.47 0.50 22.65
CA GLU A 151 1.84 1.30 23.69
C GLU A 151 0.98 2.40 23.09
N LYS A 152 -0.09 2.80 23.80
CA LYS A 152 -0.99 3.91 23.42
C LYS A 152 -1.58 3.78 22.00
N ASN A 153 -1.59 2.57 21.44
CA ASN A 153 -1.99 2.28 20.06
C ASN A 153 -1.36 3.27 19.06
N VAL A 154 -0.02 3.41 19.12
CA VAL A 154 0.73 4.30 18.22
C VAL A 154 0.66 3.81 16.77
N LEU A 155 0.81 2.50 16.55
CA LEU A 155 0.61 1.88 15.25
C LEU A 155 -0.83 1.35 15.09
N PRO A 156 -1.43 1.42 13.89
CA PRO A 156 -0.92 2.11 12.69
C PRO A 156 -0.78 3.63 12.85
N LEU A 157 0.30 4.19 12.33
CA LEU A 157 0.58 5.62 12.39
C LEU A 157 -0.39 6.39 11.49
N ARG A 158 -0.99 7.45 12.04
CA ARG A 158 -1.93 8.34 11.34
C ARG A 158 -1.32 9.74 11.17
N PRO A 159 -1.08 10.23 9.93
CA PRO A 159 -0.51 11.56 9.70
C PRO A 159 -1.27 12.70 10.39
N GLU A 160 -2.58 12.57 10.54
CA GLU A 160 -3.44 13.58 11.18
C GLU A 160 -3.13 13.74 12.67
N ARG A 161 -2.69 12.66 13.32
CA ARG A 161 -2.28 12.66 14.74
C ARG A 161 -0.83 13.12 14.92
N PHE A 162 0.02 12.89 13.93
CA PHE A 162 1.46 13.18 13.99
C PHE A 162 1.96 13.94 12.76
N PRO A 163 1.63 15.24 12.59
CA PRO A 163 1.96 15.99 11.38
C PRO A 163 3.46 16.19 11.09
N ARG A 164 4.32 16.07 12.11
CA ARG A 164 5.77 16.21 12.00
C ARG A 164 6.47 14.93 12.44
N VAL A 165 7.00 14.20 11.48
CA VAL A 165 7.72 12.94 11.68
C VAL A 165 9.22 13.17 11.46
N THR A 166 10.04 12.70 12.40
CA THR A 166 11.50 12.62 12.21
C THR A 166 11.93 11.16 12.19
N VAL A 167 12.58 10.75 11.12
CA VAL A 167 13.20 9.42 10.96
C VAL A 167 14.69 9.55 11.22
N ILE A 168 15.22 8.70 12.10
CA ILE A 168 16.64 8.65 12.42
C ILE A 168 17.12 7.21 12.18
N ALA A 169 18.06 7.04 11.26
CA ALA A 169 18.75 5.77 11.06
C ALA A 169 20.02 5.75 11.93
N ILE A 170 20.21 4.69 12.71
CA ILE A 170 21.44 4.42 13.45
C ILE A 170 22.16 3.27 12.76
N SER A 171 23.44 3.47 12.42
CA SER A 171 24.27 2.51 11.71
C SER A 171 25.52 2.13 12.49
N ASP A 172 25.95 0.88 12.37
CA ASP A 172 27.24 0.36 12.86
C ASP A 172 28.36 0.42 11.79
N ASN A 173 28.07 0.97 10.62
CA ASN A 173 28.98 1.05 9.48
C ASN A 173 28.93 2.45 8.82
N ASN A 174 29.88 2.70 7.91
CA ASN A 174 30.07 4.00 7.24
C ASN A 174 29.25 4.14 5.93
N ASN A 175 28.21 3.35 5.71
CA ASN A 175 27.36 3.48 4.53
C ASN A 175 26.45 4.71 4.67
N ALA A 176 26.68 5.73 3.83
CA ALA A 176 25.91 6.98 3.84
C ALA A 176 24.44 6.80 3.42
N ASN A 177 24.09 5.68 2.78
CA ASN A 177 22.74 5.41 2.28
C ASN A 177 21.89 4.58 3.26
N THR A 178 22.43 4.20 4.42
CA THR A 178 21.73 3.38 5.42
C THR A 178 20.40 4.03 5.83
N GLY A 179 19.29 3.29 5.68
CA GLY A 179 17.95 3.75 6.02
C GLY A 179 17.29 4.71 5.02
N SER A 180 17.95 5.05 3.90
CA SER A 180 17.39 5.97 2.90
C SER A 180 16.12 5.42 2.23
N THR A 181 16.09 4.12 1.90
CA THR A 181 14.89 3.43 1.40
C THR A 181 13.77 3.46 2.43
N PHE A 182 14.07 3.16 3.70
CA PHE A 182 13.07 3.24 4.78
C PHE A 182 12.44 4.63 4.88
N ALA A 183 13.25 5.69 4.87
CA ALA A 183 12.77 7.06 4.89
C ALA A 183 11.98 7.45 3.64
N ARG A 184 12.37 6.96 2.45
CA ARG A 184 11.64 7.15 1.19
C ARG A 184 10.27 6.48 1.25
N SER A 185 10.19 5.23 1.71
CA SER A 185 8.92 4.50 1.85
C SER A 185 8.00 5.13 2.90
N ILE A 186 8.54 5.69 4.00
CA ILE A 186 7.73 6.46 4.96
C ILE A 186 7.13 7.72 4.28
N ARG A 187 7.86 8.38 3.39
CA ARG A 187 7.38 9.58 2.68
C ARG A 187 6.21 9.33 1.74
N GLU A 188 6.00 8.10 1.29
CA GLU A 188 4.85 7.72 0.48
C GLU A 188 3.53 7.89 1.27
N TYR A 189 3.56 7.67 2.57
CA TYR A 189 2.41 7.83 3.48
C TYR A 189 2.41 9.16 4.23
N HIS A 190 3.60 9.76 4.41
CA HIS A 190 3.78 11.00 5.16
C HIS A 190 4.78 11.93 4.47
N PRO A 191 4.35 12.84 3.59
CA PRO A 191 5.27 13.62 2.74
C PRO A 191 6.21 14.55 3.52
N THR A 192 5.82 14.98 4.72
CA THR A 192 6.61 15.87 5.60
C THR A 192 7.46 15.08 6.60
N VAL A 193 8.52 14.42 6.12
CA VAL A 193 9.46 13.63 6.95
C VAL A 193 10.88 14.18 6.86
N SER A 194 11.42 14.57 8.01
CA SER A 194 12.84 14.83 8.19
C SER A 194 13.59 13.51 8.38
N PHE A 195 14.75 13.36 7.73
CA PHE A 195 15.57 12.15 7.81
C PHE A 195 17.00 12.50 8.23
N TYR A 196 17.54 11.74 9.17
CA TYR A 196 18.92 11.87 9.64
C TYR A 196 19.59 10.50 9.75
N LEU A 197 20.88 10.44 9.43
CA LEU A 197 21.73 9.28 9.67
C LEU A 197 22.70 9.59 10.83
N MET A 198 22.76 8.68 11.80
CA MET A 198 23.75 8.63 12.86
C MET A 198 24.62 7.39 12.65
N ASP A 199 25.88 7.61 12.26
CA ASP A 199 26.86 6.56 12.02
C ASP A 199 28.17 6.85 12.78
N LEU A 200 29.24 6.10 12.48
CA LEU A 200 30.54 6.26 13.16
C LEU A 200 31.20 7.63 12.87
N ARG A 201 30.85 8.29 11.76
CA ARG A 201 31.45 9.54 11.27
C ARG A 201 30.71 10.79 11.76
N THR A 202 29.45 10.65 12.16
CA THR A 202 28.63 11.78 12.64
C THR A 202 29.40 12.58 13.69
N SER A 203 29.42 13.90 13.61
CA SER A 203 30.08 14.82 14.54
C SER A 203 29.20 15.15 15.76
N LYS A 204 29.72 15.89 16.73
CA LYS A 204 28.92 16.36 17.88
C LYS A 204 27.91 17.43 17.41
N GLU A 205 28.33 18.28 16.50
CA GLU A 205 27.54 19.36 15.91
C GLU A 205 26.35 18.80 15.13
N GLU A 206 26.57 17.73 14.36
CA GLU A 206 25.49 17.01 13.66
C GLU A 206 24.53 16.34 14.64
N ILE A 207 25.03 15.71 15.72
CA ILE A 207 24.17 15.16 16.78
C ILE A 207 23.26 16.25 17.37
N ASP A 208 23.78 17.45 17.63
CA ASP A 208 23.00 18.56 18.16
C ASP A 208 21.97 19.09 17.15
N ILE A 209 22.26 19.04 15.84
CA ILE A 209 21.27 19.32 14.79
C ILE A 209 20.15 18.28 14.82
N ILE A 210 20.48 16.99 14.91
CA ILE A 210 19.50 15.91 14.96
C ILE A 210 18.58 16.08 16.18
N LEU A 211 19.16 16.33 17.36
CA LEU A 211 18.40 16.53 18.60
C LEU A 211 17.49 17.77 18.55
N ARG A 212 17.95 18.88 17.96
CA ARG A 212 17.12 20.08 17.78
C ARG A 212 15.89 19.82 16.91
N ASN A 213 16.06 19.09 15.80
CA ASN A 213 14.94 18.73 14.93
C ASN A 213 14.01 17.71 15.57
N ALA A 214 14.55 16.70 16.25
CA ALA A 214 13.77 15.71 17.00
C ALA A 214 12.91 16.35 18.11
N ARG A 215 13.35 17.45 18.74
CA ARG A 215 12.52 18.21 19.70
C ARG A 215 11.28 18.83 19.06
N GLN A 216 11.38 19.21 17.78
CA GLN A 216 10.29 19.83 17.03
C GLN A 216 9.33 18.81 16.41
N SER A 217 9.65 17.52 16.44
CA SER A 217 8.74 16.50 15.92
C SER A 217 7.66 16.11 16.93
N ASP A 218 6.56 15.56 16.40
CA ASP A 218 5.47 14.97 17.18
C ASP A 218 5.77 13.50 17.49
N ILE A 219 6.50 12.85 16.58
CA ILE A 219 6.96 11.46 16.69
C ILE A 219 8.38 11.29 16.14
N ILE A 220 9.13 10.36 16.72
CA ILE A 220 10.46 9.95 16.27
C ILE A 220 10.39 8.48 15.87
N ILE A 221 10.80 8.17 14.64
CA ILE A 221 10.95 6.80 14.15
C ILE A 221 12.44 6.51 14.05
N LEU A 222 12.88 5.54 14.83
CA LEU A 222 14.27 5.13 14.93
C LEU A 222 14.48 3.80 14.23
N GLY A 223 15.27 3.78 13.15
CA GLY A 223 15.72 2.56 12.50
C GLY A 223 17.10 2.15 13.03
N THR A 224 17.23 0.99 13.69
CA THR A 224 18.55 0.49 14.13
C THR A 224 19.09 -0.51 13.12
N PHE A 225 20.08 -0.12 12.33
CA PHE A 225 20.74 -0.90 11.29
C PHE A 225 22.06 -1.46 11.82
N VAL A 226 21.95 -2.47 12.69
CA VAL A 226 23.08 -3.05 13.43
C VAL A 226 23.06 -4.55 13.24
N TYR A 227 24.21 -5.13 12.92
CA TYR A 227 24.34 -6.57 12.68
C TYR A 227 25.12 -7.26 13.79
N VAL A 228 24.69 -8.46 14.17
CA VAL A 228 25.46 -9.31 15.08
C VAL A 228 26.71 -9.78 14.32
N ARG A 229 27.89 -9.50 14.87
CA ARG A 229 29.18 -9.95 14.34
C ARG A 229 29.95 -10.66 15.45
N THR A 230 30.75 -11.66 15.09
CA THR A 230 31.51 -12.53 16.01
C THR A 230 32.49 -11.80 16.94
N SER A 231 32.77 -10.52 16.70
CA SER A 231 33.67 -9.68 17.50
C SER A 231 32.99 -8.50 18.20
N ASN A 232 31.68 -8.33 18.03
CA ASN A 232 30.95 -7.17 18.54
C ASN A 232 30.00 -7.59 19.66
N ASP A 233 29.79 -6.70 20.63
CA ASP A 233 28.71 -6.86 21.59
C ASP A 233 27.37 -6.97 20.86
N ILE A 234 26.46 -7.76 21.43
CA ILE A 234 25.07 -7.88 20.96
C ILE A 234 24.31 -6.54 21.15
N GLU A 235 24.88 -5.60 21.89
CA GLU A 235 24.30 -4.32 22.26
C GLU A 235 24.82 -3.17 21.38
N LEU A 236 24.10 -2.05 21.38
CA LEU A 236 24.55 -0.82 20.74
C LEU A 236 25.87 -0.33 21.36
N SER A 237 26.72 0.30 20.53
CA SER A 237 27.98 0.90 21.02
C SER A 237 27.72 1.97 22.09
N GLY A 238 28.69 2.22 22.97
CA GLY A 238 28.55 3.24 24.02
C GLY A 238 28.16 4.63 23.49
N ARG A 239 28.67 5.00 22.31
CA ARG A 239 28.30 6.25 21.63
C ARG A 239 26.84 6.27 21.19
N GLN A 240 26.36 5.18 20.59
CA GLN A 240 24.96 5.04 20.18
C GLN A 240 24.04 5.03 21.40
N LYS A 241 24.38 4.31 22.47
CA LYS A 241 23.63 4.31 23.75
C LYS A 241 23.48 5.71 24.34
N GLN A 242 24.55 6.51 24.37
CA GLN A 242 24.47 7.91 24.82
C GLN A 242 23.54 8.76 23.94
N PHE A 243 23.57 8.57 22.62
CA PHE A 243 22.67 9.25 21.70
C PHE A 243 21.21 8.84 21.94
N ILE A 244 20.93 7.54 22.10
CA ILE A 244 19.61 7.02 22.45
C ILE A 244 19.10 7.66 23.74
N GLN A 245 19.90 7.69 24.80
CA GLN A 245 19.51 8.30 26.07
C GLN A 245 19.06 9.76 25.89
N LYS A 246 19.77 10.54 25.05
CA LYS A 246 19.37 11.91 24.72
C LYS A 246 18.05 11.98 23.95
N ILE A 247 17.82 11.07 23.00
CA ILE A 247 16.56 10.97 22.25
C ILE A 247 15.40 10.59 23.18
N THR A 248 15.58 9.58 24.03
CA THR A 248 14.55 9.14 24.97
C THR A 248 14.23 10.20 26.02
N ALA A 249 15.21 11.02 26.41
CA ALA A 249 15.01 12.15 27.32
C ALA A 249 14.17 13.30 26.73
N LEU A 250 13.89 13.30 25.42
CA LEU A 250 13.02 14.30 24.79
C LEU A 250 11.53 14.08 25.10
N ASP A 251 11.17 12.93 25.69
CA ASP A 251 9.80 12.54 26.04
C ASP A 251 8.81 12.65 24.86
N LYS A 252 9.27 12.20 23.69
CA LYS A 252 8.48 12.12 22.46
C LYS A 252 7.97 10.70 22.26
N THR A 253 6.89 10.57 21.48
CA THR A 253 6.46 9.25 20.99
C THR A 253 7.61 8.64 20.19
N LEU A 254 8.06 7.45 20.58
CA LEU A 254 9.24 6.81 20.01
C LEU A 254 8.88 5.43 19.43
N VAL A 255 9.11 5.28 18.14
CA VAL A 255 8.98 4.01 17.42
C VAL A 255 10.38 3.48 17.11
N VAL A 256 10.67 2.24 17.49
CA VAL A 256 11.92 1.56 17.14
C VAL A 256 11.62 0.45 16.14
N ALA A 257 12.28 0.50 14.99
CA ALA A 257 12.33 -0.56 14.00
C ALA A 257 13.76 -1.13 13.94
N SER A 258 13.93 -2.39 14.35
CA SER A 258 15.23 -3.06 14.33
C SER A 258 15.48 -3.81 13.03
N PHE A 259 16.56 -3.45 12.34
CA PHE A 259 17.06 -4.07 11.12
C PHE A 259 18.42 -4.74 11.42
N GLY A 260 18.47 -6.07 11.32
CA GLY A 260 19.64 -6.90 11.62
C GLY A 260 19.52 -7.59 12.98
N ASN A 261 19.89 -6.88 14.05
CA ASN A 261 20.03 -7.43 15.38
C ASN A 261 18.75 -7.23 16.22
N PRO A 262 17.99 -8.30 16.53
CA PRO A 262 16.73 -8.17 17.28
C PRO A 262 16.91 -7.73 18.74
N TYR A 263 18.13 -7.82 19.29
CA TYR A 263 18.40 -7.49 20.68
C TYR A 263 18.58 -5.99 20.94
N THR A 264 18.69 -5.15 19.90
CA THR A 264 18.82 -3.67 20.04
C THR A 264 17.63 -3.04 20.77
N VAL A 265 16.46 -3.68 20.76
CA VAL A 265 15.28 -3.22 21.52
C VAL A 265 15.52 -3.21 23.03
N ARG A 266 16.47 -4.01 23.54
CA ARG A 266 16.87 -4.02 24.96
C ARG A 266 17.55 -2.73 25.38
N ASP A 267 18.25 -2.07 24.46
CA ASP A 267 18.94 -0.79 24.70
C ASP A 267 17.98 0.40 24.69
N ILE A 268 16.74 0.20 24.24
CA ILE A 268 15.72 1.26 24.10
C ILE A 268 14.41 0.87 24.79
N PRO A 269 14.42 0.40 26.05
CA PRO A 269 13.26 -0.22 26.71
C PRO A 269 12.04 0.70 26.82
N LYS A 270 12.28 2.02 26.82
CA LYS A 270 11.28 3.07 27.00
C LYS A 270 10.54 3.43 25.70
N ALA A 271 10.89 2.89 24.54
CA ALA A 271 10.15 3.19 23.32
C ALA A 271 8.69 2.73 23.44
N ASP A 272 7.77 3.50 22.86
CA ASP A 272 6.35 3.18 22.83
C ASP A 272 6.09 1.98 21.90
N VAL A 273 6.89 1.85 20.84
CA VAL A 273 6.77 0.76 19.85
C VAL A 273 8.12 0.06 19.67
N HIS A 274 8.09 -1.28 19.73
CA HIS A 274 9.20 -2.15 19.33
C HIS A 274 8.77 -3.01 18.16
N MET A 275 9.36 -2.78 17.00
CA MET A 275 9.17 -3.56 15.77
C MET A 275 10.50 -4.19 15.37
N LEU A 276 10.47 -5.48 15.04
CA LEU A 276 11.58 -6.16 14.39
C LEU A 276 11.29 -6.28 12.90
N ALA A 277 12.19 -5.69 12.13
CA ALA A 277 12.22 -5.80 10.69
C ALA A 277 13.29 -6.80 10.22
N TRP A 278 14.18 -7.32 11.08
CA TRP A 278 15.11 -8.43 10.78
C TRP A 278 16.26 -8.16 9.83
N ALA A 279 16.04 -7.74 8.58
CA ALA A 279 17.09 -7.53 7.59
C ALA A 279 17.09 -6.08 7.08
N SER A 280 18.22 -5.56 6.60
CA SER A 280 18.26 -4.20 6.02
C SER A 280 18.19 -4.18 4.49
N SER A 281 17.52 -5.14 3.86
CA SER A 281 17.25 -5.08 2.42
C SER A 281 16.20 -4.02 2.11
N ASP A 282 16.12 -3.61 0.84
CA ASP A 282 15.12 -2.62 0.41
C ASP A 282 13.69 -3.12 0.61
N GLU A 283 13.44 -4.40 0.33
CA GLU A 283 12.14 -5.06 0.52
C GLU A 283 11.72 -5.02 1.99
N GLN A 284 12.67 -5.27 2.90
CA GLN A 284 12.41 -5.31 4.33
C GLN A 284 12.18 -3.91 4.92
N MET A 285 12.94 -2.91 4.45
CA MET A 285 12.72 -1.50 4.80
C MET A 285 11.35 -1.01 4.31
N GLN A 286 10.97 -1.36 3.08
CA GLN A 286 9.66 -1.03 2.53
C GLN A 286 8.53 -1.73 3.31
N ALA A 287 8.68 -3.03 3.62
CA ALA A 287 7.72 -3.80 4.41
C ALA A 287 7.51 -3.19 5.81
N ALA A 288 8.58 -2.78 6.49
CA ALA A 288 8.50 -2.09 7.77
C ALA A 288 7.73 -0.76 7.66
N ALA A 289 7.98 0.04 6.61
CA ALA A 289 7.22 1.26 6.37
C ALA A 289 5.73 0.96 6.14
N HIS A 290 5.39 -0.03 5.30
CA HIS A 290 4.00 -0.44 5.08
C HIS A 290 3.32 -0.86 6.38
N ALA A 291 4.00 -1.64 7.21
CA ALA A 291 3.51 -2.07 8.52
C ALA A 291 3.26 -0.90 9.48
N ILE A 292 4.17 0.08 9.53
CA ILE A 292 4.03 1.27 10.40
C ILE A 292 2.75 2.05 10.09
N PHE A 293 2.38 2.21 8.81
CA PHE A 293 1.17 2.94 8.43
C PHE A 293 -0.08 2.06 8.32
N GLY A 294 0.06 0.74 8.54
CA GLY A 294 -1.04 -0.23 8.41
C GLY A 294 -1.43 -0.52 6.96
N ALA A 295 -0.52 -0.31 6.01
CA ALA A 295 -0.65 -0.66 4.59
C ALA A 295 -0.31 -2.14 4.31
N SER A 296 0.29 -2.80 5.31
CA SER A 296 0.42 -4.25 5.42
C SER A 296 -0.03 -4.70 6.81
N ALA A 297 -0.58 -5.90 6.91
CA ALA A 297 -0.81 -6.55 8.20
C ALA A 297 0.53 -6.87 8.88
N ILE A 298 0.49 -7.02 10.20
CA ILE A 298 1.61 -7.51 11.01
C ILE A 298 1.16 -8.79 11.70
N SER A 299 1.92 -9.87 11.49
CA SER A 299 1.59 -11.19 12.03
C SER A 299 2.80 -11.95 12.59
N GLY A 300 4.03 -11.47 12.34
CA GLY A 300 5.26 -12.15 12.73
C GLY A 300 5.38 -12.41 14.23
N LYS A 301 6.09 -13.48 14.57
CA LYS A 301 6.33 -13.95 15.95
C LYS A 301 7.82 -14.16 16.15
N LEU A 302 8.29 -13.94 17.38
CA LEU A 302 9.69 -14.15 17.73
C LEU A 302 10.11 -15.63 17.59
N PRO A 303 11.13 -15.93 16.76
CA PRO A 303 11.76 -17.25 16.74
C PRO A 303 12.83 -17.42 17.82
N VAL A 304 13.11 -16.38 18.61
CA VAL A 304 14.12 -16.35 19.67
C VAL A 304 13.58 -15.67 20.92
N THR A 305 14.10 -16.03 22.10
CA THR A 305 13.83 -15.26 23.32
C THR A 305 14.76 -14.04 23.36
N ILE A 306 14.21 -12.86 23.66
CA ILE A 306 14.97 -11.65 23.99
C ILE A 306 15.06 -11.60 25.53
N PRO A 307 16.22 -11.95 26.13
CA PRO A 307 16.33 -12.16 27.58
C PRO A 307 15.89 -10.93 28.38
N GLY A 308 15.03 -11.14 29.38
CA GLY A 308 14.50 -10.08 30.25
C GLY A 308 13.38 -9.23 29.64
N PHE A 309 12.99 -9.46 28.39
CA PHE A 309 12.02 -8.61 27.67
C PHE A 309 10.88 -9.40 27.02
N TYR A 310 11.20 -10.30 26.07
CA TYR A 310 10.20 -10.98 25.25
C TYR A 310 10.53 -12.46 25.10
N LYS A 311 9.54 -13.33 25.24
CA LYS A 311 9.70 -14.78 25.11
C LYS A 311 9.61 -15.22 23.65
N TYR A 312 10.18 -16.39 23.35
CA TYR A 312 9.91 -17.13 22.12
C TYR A 312 8.40 -17.18 21.84
N GLY A 313 8.01 -16.96 20.58
CA GLY A 313 6.62 -16.93 20.12
C GLY A 313 5.87 -15.60 20.37
N HIS A 314 6.46 -14.64 21.08
CA HIS A 314 5.81 -13.33 21.31
C HIS A 314 5.71 -12.50 20.03
N GLY A 315 4.58 -11.82 19.85
CA GLY A 315 4.35 -10.87 18.76
C GLY A 315 2.87 -10.43 18.73
N LEU A 316 2.63 -9.14 18.60
CA LEU A 316 1.31 -8.53 18.44
C LEU A 316 0.89 -8.57 16.97
N SER A 317 -0.41 -8.65 16.74
CA SER A 317 -1.00 -8.64 15.40
C SER A 317 -1.70 -7.31 15.12
N ILE A 318 -1.58 -6.81 13.89
CA ILE A 318 -2.29 -5.64 13.39
C ILE A 318 -2.83 -5.98 12.01
N GLU A 319 -4.13 -5.73 11.78
CA GLU A 319 -4.75 -5.91 10.48
C GLU A 319 -4.34 -4.81 9.49
N LYS A 320 -4.32 -5.14 8.20
CA LYS A 320 -4.20 -4.13 7.13
C LYS A 320 -5.40 -3.17 7.23
N SER A 321 -5.13 -1.88 7.11
CA SER A 321 -6.14 -0.83 7.32
C SER A 321 -6.15 0.26 6.25
N ILE A 322 -5.09 0.43 5.47
CA ILE A 322 -5.03 1.41 4.38
C ILE A 322 -4.48 0.78 3.09
N LEU A 323 -4.59 1.51 1.99
CA LEU A 323 -4.02 1.14 0.69
C LEU A 323 -2.48 1.18 0.73
N ARG A 324 -1.87 0.28 -0.05
CA ARG A 324 -0.48 0.42 -0.49
C ARG A 324 -0.40 0.40 -2.02
N THR A 325 0.64 0.99 -2.58
CA THR A 325 1.01 0.76 -3.98
C THR A 325 1.97 -0.43 -4.04
N ASP A 326 1.75 -1.34 -4.98
CA ASP A 326 2.58 -2.54 -5.12
C ASP A 326 2.55 -3.06 -6.56
N HIS A 327 3.41 -4.01 -6.88
CA HIS A 327 3.47 -4.61 -8.22
C HIS A 327 2.19 -5.42 -8.52
N PRO A 328 1.59 -5.35 -9.73
CA PRO A 328 0.37 -6.09 -10.08
C PRO A 328 0.39 -7.59 -9.76
N GLY A 329 1.54 -8.23 -9.95
CA GLY A 329 1.73 -9.66 -9.65
C GLY A 329 1.47 -10.05 -8.20
N VAL A 330 1.52 -9.13 -7.22
CA VAL A 330 1.18 -9.46 -5.81
C VAL A 330 -0.31 -9.74 -5.59
N VAL A 331 -1.15 -9.42 -6.57
CA VAL A 331 -2.60 -9.70 -6.57
C VAL A 331 -3.01 -10.49 -7.82
N MET A 332 -2.09 -11.30 -8.35
CA MET A 332 -2.33 -12.16 -9.52
C MET A 332 -2.79 -11.37 -10.74
N MET A 333 -2.23 -10.18 -10.97
CA MET A 333 -2.49 -9.40 -12.18
C MET A 333 -1.27 -9.36 -13.09
N ASN A 334 -1.50 -9.67 -14.36
CA ASN A 334 -0.49 -9.64 -15.41
C ASN A 334 -0.06 -8.19 -15.71
N SER A 335 1.17 -7.84 -15.34
CA SER A 335 1.69 -6.47 -15.52
C SER A 335 1.81 -6.08 -16.99
N ASP A 336 2.10 -7.01 -17.90
CA ASP A 336 2.23 -6.71 -19.33
C ASP A 336 0.87 -6.41 -19.97
N SER A 337 -0.19 -7.07 -19.53
CA SER A 337 -1.56 -6.78 -19.96
C SER A 337 -2.00 -5.38 -19.51
N LEU A 338 -1.62 -4.96 -18.29
CA LEU A 338 -1.94 -3.62 -17.80
C LEU A 338 -1.22 -2.52 -18.59
N LYS A 339 -0.05 -2.77 -19.17
CA LYS A 339 0.65 -1.79 -20.04
C LYS A 339 -0.20 -1.39 -21.25
N SER A 340 -1.14 -2.21 -21.71
CA SER A 340 -2.07 -1.82 -22.79
C SER A 340 -2.98 -0.64 -22.43
N ILE A 341 -3.08 -0.26 -21.15
CA ILE A 341 -3.74 0.99 -20.73
C ILE A 341 -3.02 2.19 -21.35
N ASP A 342 -1.69 2.15 -21.47
CA ASP A 342 -0.90 3.24 -22.03
C ASP A 342 -1.28 3.51 -23.47
N ASP A 343 -1.43 2.45 -24.29
CA ASP A 343 -1.87 2.57 -25.68
C ASP A 343 -3.26 3.20 -25.79
N VAL A 344 -4.20 2.76 -24.94
CA VAL A 344 -5.56 3.31 -24.90
C VAL A 344 -5.55 4.80 -24.55
N MET A 345 -4.74 5.20 -23.57
CA MET A 345 -4.63 6.60 -23.14
C MET A 345 -3.92 7.47 -24.18
N HIS A 346 -2.81 7.00 -24.75
CA HIS A 346 -2.09 7.70 -25.82
C HIS A 346 -2.96 7.89 -27.06
N ASP A 347 -3.72 6.87 -27.45
CA ASP A 347 -4.65 6.98 -28.57
C ASP A 347 -5.81 7.93 -28.27
N ALA A 348 -6.33 7.92 -27.04
CA ALA A 348 -7.37 8.88 -26.64
C ALA A 348 -6.88 10.33 -26.72
N ILE A 349 -5.64 10.60 -26.28
CA ILE A 349 -5.01 11.92 -26.35
C ILE A 349 -4.74 12.32 -27.80
N ARG A 350 -4.21 11.40 -28.62
CA ARG A 350 -3.95 11.62 -30.06
C ARG A 350 -5.24 11.96 -30.82
N ASN A 351 -6.34 11.28 -30.47
CA ASN A 351 -7.67 11.53 -31.00
C ASN A 351 -8.36 12.76 -30.38
N LYS A 352 -7.67 13.52 -29.52
CA LYS A 352 -8.18 14.73 -28.84
C LYS A 352 -9.48 14.50 -28.07
N PHE A 353 -9.63 13.32 -27.47
CA PHE A 353 -10.77 13.05 -26.57
C PHE A 353 -10.65 13.82 -25.25
N PHE A 354 -9.41 14.10 -24.83
CA PHE A 354 -9.00 14.95 -23.72
C PHE A 354 -7.50 15.25 -23.87
N PRO A 355 -6.98 16.38 -23.34
CA PRO A 355 -5.54 16.66 -23.37
C PRO A 355 -4.75 15.82 -22.37
N GLY A 356 -5.37 15.39 -21.26
CA GLY A 356 -4.70 14.55 -20.27
C GLY A 356 -5.64 13.89 -19.26
N GLY A 357 -5.07 13.00 -18.45
CA GLY A 357 -5.80 12.27 -17.43
C GLY A 357 -4.95 11.34 -16.57
N VAL A 358 -5.58 10.71 -15.59
CA VAL A 358 -4.99 9.75 -14.67
C VAL A 358 -5.83 8.48 -14.66
N VAL A 359 -5.18 7.33 -14.73
CA VAL A 359 -5.81 6.01 -14.54
C VAL A 359 -5.28 5.42 -13.24
N THR A 360 -6.17 4.92 -12.38
CA THR A 360 -5.78 4.24 -11.14
C THR A 360 -6.61 2.98 -10.96
N ILE A 361 -5.92 1.87 -10.69
CA ILE A 361 -6.51 0.54 -10.51
C ILE A 361 -6.22 0.07 -9.09
N VAL A 362 -7.28 -0.27 -8.36
CA VAL A 362 -7.20 -0.87 -7.03
C VAL A 362 -7.67 -2.32 -7.13
N LYS A 363 -6.91 -3.26 -6.59
CA LYS A 363 -7.28 -4.68 -6.45
C LYS A 363 -6.84 -5.16 -5.07
N ASP A 364 -7.74 -5.77 -4.30
CA ASP A 364 -7.46 -6.27 -2.93
C ASP A 364 -6.79 -5.22 -2.02
N ASP A 365 -7.30 -3.98 -2.08
CA ASP A 365 -6.75 -2.80 -1.40
C ASP A 365 -5.28 -2.50 -1.73
N ILE A 366 -4.85 -2.85 -2.93
CA ILE A 366 -3.53 -2.54 -3.47
C ILE A 366 -3.73 -1.70 -4.73
N ILE A 367 -3.09 -0.54 -4.78
CA ILE A 367 -2.97 0.25 -6.01
C ILE A 367 -1.92 -0.44 -6.88
N VAL A 368 -2.37 -1.13 -7.92
CA VAL A 368 -1.50 -1.90 -8.83
C VAL A 368 -1.07 -1.11 -10.06
N HIS A 369 -1.83 -0.07 -10.39
CA HIS A 369 -1.55 0.84 -11.50
C HIS A 369 -1.99 2.24 -11.11
N GLN A 370 -1.12 3.23 -11.27
CA GLN A 370 -1.46 4.64 -11.10
C GLN A 370 -0.53 5.49 -11.95
N ASP A 371 -1.01 5.87 -13.14
CA ASP A 371 -0.23 6.64 -14.10
C ASP A 371 -1.00 7.84 -14.62
N ALA A 372 -0.22 8.87 -14.99
CA ALA A 372 -0.69 10.12 -15.54
C ALA A 372 -0.27 10.24 -17.01
N TYR A 373 -1.16 10.77 -17.83
CA TYR A 373 -1.03 10.83 -19.27
C TYR A 373 -1.34 12.24 -19.78
N GLY A 374 -0.57 12.68 -20.77
CA GLY A 374 -0.80 13.95 -21.46
C GLY A 374 -0.55 15.19 -20.59
N TYR A 375 -1.29 16.25 -20.89
CA TYR A 375 -1.06 17.59 -20.36
C TYR A 375 -2.36 18.23 -19.86
N HIS A 376 -2.23 19.31 -19.08
CA HIS A 376 -3.38 20.05 -18.58
C HIS A 376 -4.21 20.66 -19.72
N ASP A 377 -3.58 21.02 -20.82
CA ASP A 377 -4.17 21.63 -22.00
C ASP A 377 -3.46 21.13 -23.28
N TYR A 378 -3.88 21.64 -24.44
CA TYR A 378 -3.28 21.29 -25.74
C TYR A 378 -2.01 22.10 -26.08
N ASP A 379 -1.61 23.06 -25.23
CA ASP A 379 -0.35 23.80 -25.37
C ASP A 379 0.83 22.99 -24.83
N MET A 380 0.56 21.93 -24.07
CA MET A 380 1.55 20.93 -23.61
C MET A 380 2.63 21.50 -22.69
N MET A 381 2.31 22.56 -21.95
CA MET A 381 3.25 23.22 -21.04
C MET A 381 3.30 22.58 -19.65
N ASN A 382 2.20 21.97 -19.21
CA ASN A 382 2.05 21.40 -17.86
C ASN A 382 1.66 19.91 -17.97
N PRO A 383 2.59 18.96 -17.77
CA PRO A 383 2.25 17.53 -17.80
C PRO A 383 1.36 17.17 -16.62
N VAL A 384 0.40 16.27 -16.85
CA VAL A 384 -0.47 15.76 -15.78
C VAL A 384 0.36 14.95 -14.80
N ARG A 385 0.04 15.08 -13.51
CA ARG A 385 0.60 14.29 -12.41
C ARG A 385 -0.48 13.42 -11.80
N THR A 386 -0.10 12.27 -11.26
CA THR A 386 -1.04 11.35 -10.56
C THR A 386 -1.74 11.99 -9.36
N THR A 387 -1.18 13.08 -8.83
CA THR A 387 -1.72 13.85 -7.71
C THR A 387 -2.48 15.12 -8.11
N ASP A 388 -2.61 15.39 -9.42
CA ASP A 388 -3.38 16.53 -9.91
C ASP A 388 -4.88 16.35 -9.65
N VAL A 389 -5.58 17.47 -9.56
CA VAL A 389 -6.96 17.58 -9.10
C VAL A 389 -7.89 17.84 -10.28
N PHE A 390 -9.02 17.14 -10.30
CA PHE A 390 -10.02 17.20 -11.35
C PHE A 390 -11.35 17.71 -10.79
N ASP A 391 -12.10 18.49 -11.58
CA ASP A 391 -13.53 18.68 -11.34
C ASP A 391 -14.23 17.34 -11.57
N LEU A 392 -14.90 16.81 -10.55
CA LEU A 392 -15.50 15.49 -10.61
C LEU A 392 -16.88 15.46 -11.29
N ALA A 393 -17.46 16.62 -11.60
CA ALA A 393 -18.81 16.76 -12.12
C ALA A 393 -19.80 15.87 -11.33
N SER A 394 -20.54 14.99 -12.01
CA SER A 394 -21.59 14.17 -11.40
C SER A 394 -21.12 13.11 -10.41
N ILE A 395 -19.82 12.80 -10.28
CA ILE A 395 -19.33 11.99 -9.15
C ILE A 395 -19.62 12.69 -7.80
N SER A 396 -19.78 14.02 -7.80
CA SER A 396 -20.23 14.80 -6.62
C SER A 396 -21.55 14.30 -6.04
N LYS A 397 -22.44 13.75 -6.88
CA LYS A 397 -23.71 13.15 -6.43
C LYS A 397 -23.44 12.03 -5.45
N ILE A 398 -22.47 11.18 -5.76
CA ILE A 398 -22.12 10.04 -4.93
C ILE A 398 -21.33 10.49 -3.72
N MET A 399 -20.17 11.09 -3.96
CA MET A 399 -19.18 11.38 -2.91
C MET A 399 -19.63 12.48 -1.97
N GLY A 400 -20.60 13.31 -2.37
CA GLY A 400 -21.22 14.33 -1.54
C GLY A 400 -22.61 13.92 -1.04
N THR A 401 -23.60 13.96 -1.93
CA THR A 401 -25.02 13.88 -1.52
C THR A 401 -25.43 12.48 -1.06
N THR A 402 -25.21 11.45 -1.89
CA THR A 402 -25.56 10.06 -1.57
C THR A 402 -24.84 9.59 -0.31
N LEU A 403 -23.54 9.87 -0.20
CA LEU A 403 -22.75 9.50 0.97
C LEU A 403 -23.23 10.23 2.24
N GLY A 404 -23.65 11.49 2.10
CA GLY A 404 -24.27 12.25 3.19
C GLY A 404 -25.61 11.65 3.65
N VAL A 405 -26.45 11.20 2.71
CA VAL A 405 -27.69 10.48 3.04
C VAL A 405 -27.41 9.14 3.72
N MET A 406 -26.49 8.35 3.20
CA MET A 406 -26.08 7.07 3.82
C MET A 406 -25.65 7.27 5.27
N LYS A 407 -24.87 8.33 5.54
CA LYS A 407 -24.45 8.67 6.90
C LYS A 407 -25.62 9.02 7.81
N LEU A 408 -26.54 9.84 7.34
CA LEU A 408 -27.71 10.24 8.13
C LEU A 408 -28.65 9.06 8.41
N ILE A 409 -28.77 8.11 7.47
CA ILE A 409 -29.48 6.84 7.69
C ILE A 409 -28.79 6.01 8.77
N ASP A 410 -27.47 5.86 8.70
CA ASP A 410 -26.71 5.11 9.70
C ASP A 410 -26.83 5.71 11.11
N ASP A 411 -26.91 7.03 11.19
CA ASP A 411 -27.12 7.81 12.41
C ASP A 411 -28.58 7.81 12.89
N GLY A 412 -29.50 7.19 12.14
CA GLY A 412 -30.93 7.12 12.48
C GLY A 412 -31.67 8.45 12.34
N LYS A 413 -31.14 9.38 11.53
CA LYS A 413 -31.68 10.74 11.34
C LYS A 413 -32.47 10.94 10.06
N LEU A 414 -32.43 9.96 9.15
CA LEU A 414 -33.09 10.00 7.86
C LEU A 414 -33.50 8.57 7.48
N SER A 415 -34.63 8.41 6.81
CA SER A 415 -35.07 7.18 6.17
C SER A 415 -35.21 7.37 4.66
N LEU A 416 -35.04 6.29 3.91
CA LEU A 416 -35.31 6.28 2.47
C LEU A 416 -36.79 6.53 2.13
N ASP A 417 -37.69 6.24 3.07
CA ASP A 417 -39.14 6.44 2.92
C ASP A 417 -39.61 7.83 3.36
N ASP A 418 -38.73 8.66 3.92
CA ASP A 418 -39.09 10.01 4.35
C ASP A 418 -39.56 10.84 3.14
N ARG A 419 -40.65 11.57 3.34
CA ARG A 419 -41.26 12.39 2.29
C ARG A 419 -40.55 13.73 2.20
N ILE A 420 -40.30 14.20 0.97
CA ILE A 420 -39.66 15.49 0.72
C ILE A 420 -40.50 16.65 1.27
N SER A 421 -41.83 16.51 1.26
CA SER A 421 -42.80 17.44 1.84
C SER A 421 -42.59 17.71 3.33
N THR A 422 -42.01 16.77 4.09
CA THR A 422 -41.68 16.99 5.51
C THR A 422 -40.55 17.99 5.70
N PHE A 423 -39.69 18.15 4.70
CA PHE A 423 -38.56 19.06 4.73
C PHE A 423 -38.84 20.36 3.99
N PHE A 424 -39.63 20.33 2.91
CA PHE A 424 -39.91 21.48 2.05
C PHE A 424 -41.42 21.61 1.77
N PRO A 425 -42.08 22.65 2.29
CA PRO A 425 -43.51 22.89 2.05
C PRO A 425 -43.90 22.98 0.56
N GLU A 426 -42.96 23.36 -0.31
CA GLU A 426 -43.13 23.39 -1.77
C GLU A 426 -43.46 22.01 -2.38
N PHE A 427 -43.14 20.94 -1.65
CA PHE A 427 -43.49 19.57 -2.01
C PHE A 427 -44.81 19.12 -1.39
N ASP A 428 -45.45 19.88 -0.50
CA ASP A 428 -46.77 19.56 0.07
C ASP A 428 -47.91 19.95 -0.87
N THR A 429 -47.86 19.39 -2.09
CA THR A 429 -48.92 19.51 -3.10
C THR A 429 -49.49 18.13 -3.39
N PRO A 430 -50.74 18.02 -3.91
CA PRO A 430 -51.33 16.72 -4.26
C PRO A 430 -50.45 15.85 -5.18
N GLU A 431 -49.60 16.47 -6.00
CA GLU A 431 -48.73 15.81 -6.96
C GLU A 431 -47.35 15.42 -6.39
N LYS A 432 -46.82 16.18 -5.43
CA LYS A 432 -45.45 16.05 -4.91
C LYS A 432 -45.36 15.46 -3.50
N LYS A 433 -46.43 15.49 -2.71
CA LYS A 433 -46.41 15.22 -1.25
C LYS A 433 -45.88 13.85 -0.87
N ASP A 434 -46.03 12.88 -1.78
CA ASP A 434 -45.63 11.49 -1.58
C ASP A 434 -44.24 11.18 -2.17
N ILE A 435 -43.50 12.15 -2.70
CA ILE A 435 -42.14 11.90 -3.20
C ILE A 435 -41.22 11.54 -2.02
N THR A 436 -40.45 10.46 -2.14
CA THR A 436 -39.51 9.99 -1.09
C THR A 436 -38.04 10.29 -1.41
N ILE A 437 -37.18 10.20 -0.39
CA ILE A 437 -35.71 10.22 -0.56
C ILE A 437 -35.25 9.12 -1.54
N TYR A 438 -35.81 7.91 -1.41
CA TYR A 438 -35.52 6.81 -2.34
C TYR A 438 -35.80 7.21 -3.80
N GLN A 439 -36.95 7.83 -4.07
CA GLN A 439 -37.31 8.22 -5.44
C GLN A 439 -36.42 9.35 -5.98
N MET A 440 -35.94 10.25 -5.11
CA MET A 440 -34.96 11.27 -5.48
C MET A 440 -33.61 10.64 -5.87
N LEU A 441 -33.08 9.74 -5.04
CA LEU A 441 -31.78 9.09 -5.26
C LEU A 441 -31.79 8.06 -6.40
N THR A 442 -32.95 7.49 -6.72
CA THR A 442 -33.11 6.53 -7.84
C THR A 442 -33.62 7.19 -9.12
N HIS A 443 -33.73 8.52 -9.15
CA HIS A 443 -34.10 9.30 -10.33
C HIS A 443 -35.49 8.94 -10.90
N VAL A 444 -36.45 8.67 -10.02
CA VAL A 444 -37.85 8.39 -10.39
C VAL A 444 -38.81 9.35 -9.69
N SER A 445 -38.36 10.53 -9.27
CA SER A 445 -39.18 11.53 -8.58
C SER A 445 -40.17 12.26 -9.50
N GLY A 446 -40.02 12.15 -10.82
CA GLY A 446 -40.81 12.92 -11.79
C GLY A 446 -40.30 14.33 -12.06
N LEU A 447 -39.24 14.78 -11.37
CA LEU A 447 -38.58 16.05 -11.66
C LEU A 447 -37.86 16.02 -13.02
N PRO A 448 -37.81 17.14 -13.74
CA PRO A 448 -37.15 17.20 -15.05
C PRO A 448 -35.65 16.92 -14.94
N ALA A 449 -35.07 16.34 -16.00
CA ALA A 449 -33.64 16.06 -16.10
C ALA A 449 -32.82 17.35 -15.99
N PHE A 450 -33.23 18.37 -16.75
CA PHE A 450 -32.53 19.64 -16.88
C PHE A 450 -33.52 20.79 -17.11
N ARG A 451 -33.23 21.95 -16.48
CA ARG A 451 -33.93 23.22 -16.65
C ARG A 451 -32.94 24.38 -16.67
N VAL A 452 -33.21 25.36 -17.53
CA VAL A 452 -32.37 26.55 -17.69
C VAL A 452 -32.92 27.66 -16.78
N TYR A 453 -32.37 27.76 -15.57
CA TYR A 453 -32.68 28.83 -14.62
C TYR A 453 -31.71 30.01 -14.72
N ILE A 454 -30.45 29.69 -15.01
CA ILE A 454 -29.28 30.56 -14.81
C ILE A 454 -29.21 31.76 -15.76
N ASP A 455 -29.97 31.73 -16.86
CA ASP A 455 -30.11 32.87 -17.76
C ASP A 455 -30.76 34.07 -17.07
N LYS A 456 -31.63 33.80 -16.08
CA LYS A 456 -32.40 34.81 -15.34
C LYS A 456 -32.02 34.89 -13.88
N ILE A 457 -31.66 33.76 -13.26
CA ILE A 457 -31.45 33.66 -11.81
C ILE A 457 -29.97 33.44 -11.52
N LYS A 458 -29.34 34.41 -10.84
CA LYS A 458 -27.89 34.40 -10.54
C LYS A 458 -27.57 34.43 -9.04
N ASP A 459 -28.58 34.39 -8.19
CA ASP A 459 -28.43 34.30 -6.74
C ASP A 459 -28.92 32.94 -6.21
N LYS A 460 -28.20 32.41 -5.22
CA LYS A 460 -28.45 31.08 -4.65
C LYS A 460 -29.87 30.95 -4.10
N LYS A 461 -30.36 31.94 -3.37
CA LYS A 461 -31.66 31.87 -2.68
C LYS A 461 -32.80 31.71 -3.68
N THR A 462 -32.87 32.58 -4.69
CA THR A 462 -33.91 32.53 -5.71
C THR A 462 -33.77 31.27 -6.58
N LEU A 463 -32.54 30.82 -6.84
CA LEU A 463 -32.31 29.59 -7.60
C LEU A 463 -32.79 28.35 -6.84
N VAL A 464 -32.51 28.25 -5.53
CA VAL A 464 -33.03 27.18 -4.68
C VAL A 464 -34.55 27.19 -4.68
N GLN A 465 -35.18 28.36 -4.50
CA GLN A 465 -36.64 28.46 -4.52
C GLN A 465 -37.21 27.97 -5.86
N ALA A 466 -36.65 28.42 -6.99
CA ALA A 466 -37.10 27.98 -8.32
C ALA A 466 -36.97 26.46 -8.52
N ILE A 467 -35.97 25.82 -7.93
CA ILE A 467 -35.79 24.37 -7.98
C ILE A 467 -36.86 23.65 -7.14
N LEU A 468 -37.17 24.17 -5.95
CA LEU A 468 -38.21 23.59 -5.07
C LEU A 468 -39.61 23.71 -5.71
N ASP A 469 -39.87 24.83 -6.38
CA ASP A 469 -41.13 25.12 -7.07
C ASP A 469 -41.31 24.34 -8.39
N GLU A 470 -40.26 23.66 -8.89
CA GLU A 470 -40.27 23.07 -10.24
C GLU A 470 -41.39 22.04 -10.41
N PRO A 471 -42.25 22.15 -11.45
CA PRO A 471 -43.30 21.17 -11.71
C PRO A 471 -42.74 19.81 -12.13
N LEU A 472 -43.51 18.76 -11.84
CA LEU A 472 -43.18 17.41 -12.32
C LEU A 472 -43.46 17.30 -13.82
N ILE A 473 -42.63 16.54 -14.52
CA ILE A 473 -42.88 16.18 -15.94
C ILE A 473 -43.55 14.81 -16.07
N ASN A 474 -43.43 13.97 -15.04
CA ASN A 474 -43.97 12.61 -14.97
C ASN A 474 -44.47 12.32 -13.55
N LYS A 475 -45.34 11.32 -13.38
CA LYS A 475 -45.77 10.88 -12.05
C LYS A 475 -44.59 10.22 -11.30
N PRO A 476 -44.40 10.51 -10.00
CA PRO A 476 -43.37 9.87 -9.20
C PRO A 476 -43.49 8.34 -9.22
N GLY A 477 -42.37 7.65 -9.38
CA GLY A 477 -42.28 6.20 -9.43
C GLY A 477 -42.75 5.56 -10.72
N GLN A 478 -43.04 6.32 -11.80
CA GLN A 478 -43.44 5.74 -13.09
C GLN A 478 -42.32 5.69 -14.13
N GLU A 479 -41.47 6.72 -14.18
CA GLU A 479 -40.43 6.84 -15.20
C GLU A 479 -39.08 7.21 -14.59
N TYR A 480 -38.02 6.65 -15.19
CA TYR A 480 -36.65 7.05 -14.88
C TYR A 480 -36.26 8.30 -15.68
N VAL A 481 -35.91 9.37 -14.95
CA VAL A 481 -35.41 10.62 -15.49
C VAL A 481 -34.20 11.05 -14.67
N TYR A 482 -33.00 11.01 -15.27
CA TYR A 482 -31.76 11.43 -14.62
C TYR A 482 -31.78 12.94 -14.29
N SER A 483 -32.33 13.27 -13.12
CA SER A 483 -32.57 14.64 -12.66
C SER A 483 -31.51 15.11 -11.66
N ASP A 484 -30.83 16.19 -12.03
CA ASP A 484 -29.95 16.92 -11.10
C ASP A 484 -30.73 17.62 -9.99
N LEU A 485 -31.97 18.04 -10.28
CA LEU A 485 -32.80 18.79 -9.33
C LEU A 485 -33.11 17.95 -8.10
N GLY A 486 -33.47 16.67 -8.30
CA GLY A 486 -33.70 15.76 -7.18
C GLY A 486 -32.49 15.60 -6.27
N ILE A 487 -31.28 15.60 -6.84
CA ILE A 487 -30.05 15.51 -6.05
C ILE A 487 -29.75 16.82 -5.30
N ILE A 488 -29.97 17.98 -5.93
CA ILE A 488 -29.82 19.28 -5.27
C ILE A 488 -30.76 19.38 -4.07
N VAL A 489 -32.04 19.03 -4.24
CA VAL A 489 -33.02 19.03 -3.14
C VAL A 489 -32.58 18.06 -2.04
N THR A 490 -32.10 16.87 -2.40
CA THR A 490 -31.60 15.90 -1.41
C THR A 490 -30.38 16.42 -0.65
N ALA A 491 -29.47 17.14 -1.30
CA ALA A 491 -28.34 17.78 -0.63
C ALA A 491 -28.79 18.84 0.38
N LEU A 492 -29.81 19.64 0.05
CA LEU A 492 -30.39 20.60 1.00
C LEU A 492 -31.04 19.91 2.21
N ILE A 493 -31.57 18.70 2.06
CA ILE A 493 -32.05 17.89 3.19
C ILE A 493 -30.90 17.49 4.11
N VAL A 494 -29.75 17.07 3.54
CA VAL A 494 -28.55 16.78 4.32
C VAL A 494 -28.13 18.02 5.13
N GLU A 495 -28.13 19.20 4.51
CA GLU A 495 -27.80 20.45 5.20
C GLU A 495 -28.81 20.79 6.30
N LYS A 496 -30.12 20.64 6.01
CA LYS A 496 -31.20 20.94 6.95
C LYS A 496 -31.17 20.04 8.18
N ILE A 497 -30.91 18.74 8.01
CA ILE A 497 -30.84 17.77 9.11
C ILE A 497 -29.54 17.94 9.92
N SER A 498 -28.43 18.20 9.24
CA SER A 498 -27.12 18.32 9.92
C SER A 498 -26.89 19.68 10.56
N GLY A 499 -27.54 20.74 10.08
CA GLY A 499 -27.27 22.12 10.45
C GLY A 499 -25.93 22.65 9.91
N GLN A 500 -25.32 21.94 8.95
CA GLN A 500 -24.03 22.26 8.35
C GLN A 500 -24.20 22.36 6.83
N SER A 501 -23.39 23.20 6.16
CA SER A 501 -23.30 23.12 4.70
C SER A 501 -22.71 21.78 4.27
N LEU A 502 -23.07 21.30 3.07
CA LEU A 502 -22.70 19.96 2.61
C LEU A 502 -21.17 19.78 2.59
N ASP A 503 -20.42 20.79 2.18
CA ASP A 503 -18.95 20.75 2.18
C ASP A 503 -18.36 20.53 3.58
N VAL A 504 -18.87 21.22 4.60
CA VAL A 504 -18.46 21.05 6.00
C VAL A 504 -18.88 19.69 6.54
N PHE A 505 -20.10 19.25 6.25
CA PHE A 505 -20.61 17.96 6.69
C PHE A 505 -19.76 16.81 6.12
N MET A 506 -19.44 16.87 4.81
CA MET A 506 -18.67 15.82 4.14
C MET A 506 -17.20 15.82 4.54
N ASP A 507 -16.57 16.99 4.69
CA ASP A 507 -15.17 17.09 5.15
C ASP A 507 -15.01 16.48 6.55
N ARG A 508 -15.92 16.83 7.48
CA ARG A 508 -15.90 16.35 8.87
C ARG A 508 -16.17 14.85 8.99
N ASN A 509 -17.12 14.32 8.24
CA ASN A 509 -17.56 12.93 8.41
C ASN A 509 -16.76 11.94 7.56
N PHE A 510 -16.23 12.37 6.41
CA PHE A 510 -15.62 11.49 5.42
C PHE A 510 -14.23 11.94 4.98
N TYR A 511 -14.08 13.13 4.39
CA TYR A 511 -12.83 13.45 3.68
C TYR A 511 -11.63 13.58 4.62
N ALA A 512 -11.73 14.43 5.65
CA ALA A 512 -10.61 14.62 6.58
C ALA A 512 -10.29 13.33 7.38
N PRO A 513 -11.27 12.58 7.94
CA PRO A 513 -10.95 11.37 8.68
C PRO A 513 -10.45 10.20 7.83
N MET A 514 -10.68 10.18 6.51
CA MET A 514 -10.07 9.22 5.57
C MET A 514 -8.72 9.70 5.01
N GLY A 515 -8.27 10.91 5.38
CA GLY A 515 -7.06 11.52 4.82
C GLY A 515 -7.21 11.91 3.35
N MET A 516 -8.42 12.19 2.87
CA MET A 516 -8.71 12.64 1.51
C MET A 516 -8.46 14.15 1.34
N ASN A 517 -7.19 14.54 1.53
CA ASN A 517 -6.76 15.94 1.66
C ASN A 517 -6.88 16.78 0.37
N MET A 518 -7.05 16.12 -0.78
CA MET A 518 -7.25 16.75 -2.08
C MET A 518 -8.72 16.72 -2.52
N THR A 519 -9.64 16.35 -1.62
CA THR A 519 -11.07 16.31 -1.91
C THR A 519 -11.77 17.49 -1.26
N THR A 520 -12.32 18.41 -2.06
CA THR A 520 -12.95 19.63 -1.53
C THR A 520 -13.92 20.25 -2.52
N TYR A 521 -14.95 20.92 -2.00
CA TYR A 521 -15.68 21.93 -2.75
C TYR A 521 -14.88 23.24 -2.75
N ASN A 522 -15.14 24.11 -3.74
CA ASN A 522 -14.55 25.46 -3.81
C ASN A 522 -13.01 25.49 -3.64
N PRO A 523 -12.24 24.76 -4.45
CA PRO A 523 -10.82 24.52 -4.22
C PRO A 523 -9.95 25.79 -4.24
N LYS A 524 -10.42 26.88 -4.86
CA LYS A 524 -9.75 28.20 -4.79
C LYS A 524 -9.54 28.69 -3.36
N LYS A 525 -10.38 28.29 -2.41
CA LYS A 525 -10.24 28.63 -0.97
C LYS A 525 -9.04 27.95 -0.31
N ARG A 526 -8.45 26.91 -0.93
CA ARG A 526 -7.26 26.18 -0.42
C ARG A 526 -5.92 26.85 -0.80
N GLY A 527 -5.94 27.96 -1.54
CA GLY A 527 -4.76 28.75 -1.88
C GLY A 527 -3.98 28.25 -3.09
N ARG A 528 -2.91 28.99 -3.44
CA ARG A 528 -2.21 28.88 -4.73
C ARG A 528 -1.62 27.49 -5.00
N TRP A 529 -1.05 26.86 -3.97
CA TRP A 529 -0.44 25.52 -4.06
C TRP A 529 -1.43 24.45 -4.51
N TYR A 530 -2.69 24.56 -4.05
CA TYR A 530 -3.75 23.64 -4.45
C TYR A 530 -4.21 23.97 -5.87
N THR A 531 -4.50 25.25 -6.15
CA THR A 531 -5.05 25.67 -7.44
C THR A 531 -4.13 25.39 -8.63
N SER A 532 -2.81 25.41 -8.43
CA SER A 532 -1.84 25.11 -9.49
C SER A 532 -1.83 23.65 -9.94
N ARG A 533 -2.55 22.77 -9.23
CA ARG A 533 -2.67 21.34 -9.55
C ARG A 533 -4.02 20.99 -10.19
N ILE A 534 -4.90 21.96 -10.39
CA ILE A 534 -6.24 21.72 -10.93
C ILE A 534 -6.19 21.79 -12.45
N LEU A 535 -6.66 20.77 -13.14
CA LEU A 535 -6.75 20.81 -14.60
C LEU A 535 -7.86 21.78 -15.05
N PRO A 536 -7.66 22.53 -16.14
CA PRO A 536 -8.72 23.35 -16.72
C PRO A 536 -9.81 22.45 -17.32
N THR A 537 -11.06 22.91 -17.26
CA THR A 537 -12.20 22.15 -17.77
C THR A 537 -12.74 22.68 -19.09
N GLU A 538 -12.83 23.99 -19.30
CA GLU A 538 -13.41 24.58 -20.53
C GLU A 538 -12.97 26.04 -20.70
N ILE A 539 -12.82 26.51 -21.93
CA ILE A 539 -12.88 27.93 -22.27
C ILE A 539 -14.36 28.26 -22.49
N ASP A 540 -15.03 28.72 -21.43
CA ASP A 540 -16.46 29.04 -21.47
C ASP A 540 -16.68 30.29 -22.32
N THR A 541 -17.29 30.14 -23.48
CA THR A 541 -17.61 31.22 -24.42
C THR A 541 -19.05 31.69 -24.33
N ILE A 542 -19.87 31.09 -23.46
CA ILE A 542 -21.33 31.30 -23.39
C ILE A 542 -21.72 32.09 -22.15
N TYR A 543 -21.24 31.69 -20.97
CA TYR A 543 -21.71 32.25 -19.70
C TYR A 543 -20.64 33.10 -19.00
N ARG A 544 -19.49 32.51 -18.69
CA ARG A 544 -18.44 33.17 -17.90
C ARG A 544 -17.35 33.81 -18.75
N HIS A 545 -17.34 33.59 -20.06
CA HIS A 545 -16.42 34.21 -21.04
C HIS A 545 -14.94 34.13 -20.62
N LYS A 546 -14.53 32.99 -20.04
CA LYS A 546 -13.17 32.79 -19.49
C LYS A 546 -12.79 31.31 -19.45
N LEU A 547 -11.50 31.06 -19.24
CA LEU A 547 -11.00 29.73 -18.87
C LEU A 547 -11.53 29.33 -17.49
N ILE A 548 -12.19 28.18 -17.44
CA ILE A 548 -12.71 27.57 -16.21
C ILE A 548 -11.63 26.64 -15.64
N GLN A 549 -11.07 27.05 -14.50
CA GLN A 549 -10.07 26.31 -13.75
C GLN A 549 -10.21 26.64 -12.26
N GLY A 550 -10.38 25.60 -11.42
CA GLY A 550 -10.62 25.73 -9.98
C GLY A 550 -11.97 26.35 -9.59
N GLU A 551 -12.86 26.57 -10.55
CA GLU A 551 -14.28 26.84 -10.35
C GLU A 551 -15.05 25.66 -10.93
N VAL A 552 -16.18 25.31 -10.31
CA VAL A 552 -17.03 24.22 -10.80
C VAL A 552 -17.43 24.46 -12.25
N HIS A 553 -17.30 23.43 -13.09
CA HIS A 553 -17.67 23.49 -14.50
C HIS A 553 -19.17 23.76 -14.65
N ASP A 554 -20.02 23.03 -13.91
CA ASP A 554 -21.47 23.18 -13.93
C ASP A 554 -21.91 24.58 -13.48
N GLU A 555 -22.64 25.26 -14.34
CA GLU A 555 -23.03 26.66 -14.14
C GLU A 555 -24.11 26.81 -13.06
N ARG A 556 -25.01 25.83 -12.91
CA ARG A 556 -26.00 25.85 -11.84
C ARG A 556 -25.30 25.71 -10.49
N ALA A 557 -24.37 24.77 -10.38
CA ALA A 557 -23.55 24.60 -9.18
C ALA A 557 -22.75 25.87 -8.86
N TYR A 558 -22.23 26.55 -9.88
CA TYR A 558 -21.53 27.82 -9.70
C TYR A 558 -22.41 28.88 -9.02
N TYR A 559 -23.64 29.09 -9.50
CA TYR A 559 -24.59 30.04 -8.90
C TYR A 559 -25.21 29.55 -7.57
N LEU A 560 -25.09 28.26 -7.26
CA LEU A 560 -25.33 27.70 -5.92
C LEU A 560 -24.07 27.77 -5.02
N GLU A 561 -23.16 28.71 -5.29
CA GLU A 561 -21.92 28.96 -4.53
C GLU A 561 -20.94 27.78 -4.54
N GLY A 562 -21.04 26.90 -5.53
CA GLY A 562 -20.15 25.75 -5.73
C GLY A 562 -20.45 24.52 -4.88
N VAL A 563 -21.41 24.58 -3.96
CA VAL A 563 -21.77 23.47 -3.04
C VAL A 563 -23.22 23.04 -3.32
N ALA A 564 -23.44 22.36 -4.44
CA ALA A 564 -24.79 22.05 -4.94
C ALA A 564 -25.21 20.58 -4.79
N GLY A 565 -24.28 19.71 -4.40
CA GLY A 565 -24.53 18.28 -4.25
C GLY A 565 -24.59 17.47 -5.55
N HIS A 566 -25.12 18.03 -6.65
CA HIS A 566 -25.12 17.36 -7.95
C HIS A 566 -23.79 17.50 -8.72
N ALA A 567 -23.03 18.54 -8.40
CA ALA A 567 -21.73 18.93 -8.96
C ALA A 567 -20.96 19.82 -7.94
N GLY A 568 -19.70 20.14 -8.25
CA GLY A 568 -18.87 21.10 -7.48
C GLY A 568 -17.75 20.50 -6.65
N LEU A 569 -17.69 19.16 -6.55
CA LEU A 569 -16.62 18.48 -5.85
C LEU A 569 -15.39 18.34 -6.75
N PHE A 570 -14.22 18.62 -6.19
CA PHE A 570 -12.92 18.37 -6.80
C PHE A 570 -12.19 17.27 -6.02
N SER A 571 -11.46 16.39 -6.71
CA SER A 571 -10.61 15.36 -6.07
C SER A 571 -9.50 14.90 -6.99
N ASN A 572 -8.61 14.03 -6.49
CA ASN A 572 -7.56 13.37 -7.25
C ASN A 572 -7.68 11.84 -7.17
N ALA A 573 -6.88 11.15 -7.97
CA ALA A 573 -6.95 9.69 -8.05
C ALA A 573 -6.60 8.97 -6.73
N PRO A 574 -5.55 9.36 -5.97
CA PRO A 574 -5.28 8.78 -4.65
C PRO A 574 -6.45 8.87 -3.67
N ASP A 575 -7.16 10.00 -3.60
CA ASP A 575 -8.27 10.14 -2.67
C ASP A 575 -9.50 9.34 -3.09
N ILE A 576 -9.81 9.31 -4.39
CA ILE A 576 -10.89 8.46 -4.91
C ILE A 576 -10.56 6.98 -4.66
N ALA A 577 -9.30 6.56 -4.73
CA ALA A 577 -8.90 5.19 -4.38
C ALA A 577 -9.24 4.84 -2.92
N LYS A 578 -9.05 5.77 -1.97
CA LYS A 578 -9.44 5.57 -0.56
C LYS A 578 -10.97 5.42 -0.44
N PHE A 579 -11.71 6.26 -1.14
CA PHE A 579 -13.17 6.18 -1.19
C PHE A 579 -13.66 4.85 -1.78
N THR A 580 -13.08 4.38 -2.88
CA THR A 580 -13.47 3.09 -3.47
C THR A 580 -13.07 1.90 -2.60
N SER A 581 -11.92 1.97 -1.93
CA SER A 581 -11.49 0.99 -0.92
C SER A 581 -12.44 0.94 0.28
N MET A 582 -12.91 2.09 0.78
CA MET A 582 -13.92 2.14 1.85
C MET A 582 -15.21 1.41 1.47
N LEU A 583 -15.67 1.55 0.22
CA LEU A 583 -16.85 0.86 -0.28
C LEU A 583 -16.60 -0.63 -0.55
N LEU A 584 -15.43 -1.00 -1.11
CA LEU A 584 -15.00 -2.40 -1.28
C LEU A 584 -14.92 -3.15 0.05
N ASN A 585 -14.58 -2.45 1.12
CA ASN A 585 -14.49 -2.96 2.49
C ASN A 585 -15.76 -2.72 3.31
N ASN A 586 -16.93 -2.69 2.65
CA ASN A 586 -18.25 -2.63 3.30
C ASN A 586 -18.37 -1.51 4.35
N GLY A 587 -17.81 -0.34 4.03
CA GLY A 587 -17.91 0.85 4.87
C GLY A 587 -16.72 1.09 5.81
N VAL A 588 -15.63 0.33 5.68
CA VAL A 588 -14.44 0.42 6.56
C VAL A 588 -13.22 0.93 5.81
N TYR A 589 -12.52 1.92 6.37
CA TYR A 589 -11.22 2.38 5.88
C TYR A 589 -10.38 2.93 7.03
N GLY A 590 -9.06 2.77 6.99
CA GLY A 590 -8.16 3.26 8.04
C GLY A 590 -8.43 2.66 9.42
N GLY A 591 -9.03 1.47 9.49
CA GLY A 591 -9.45 0.83 10.74
C GLY A 591 -10.68 1.46 11.39
N LYS A 592 -11.37 2.35 10.67
CA LYS A 592 -12.59 3.03 11.12
C LYS A 592 -13.77 2.65 10.23
N ARG A 593 -14.92 2.39 10.85
CA ARG A 593 -16.20 2.25 10.15
C ARG A 593 -16.79 3.63 9.86
N PHE A 594 -16.96 3.93 8.58
CA PHE A 594 -17.62 5.13 8.08
C PHE A 594 -19.09 4.90 7.79
N LEU A 595 -19.41 3.68 7.32
CA LEU A 595 -20.76 3.25 6.99
C LEU A 595 -21.02 1.84 7.51
N LYS A 596 -22.27 1.53 7.84
CA LYS A 596 -22.71 0.17 8.13
C LYS A 596 -22.67 -0.67 6.86
N GLU A 597 -22.33 -1.95 7.01
CA GLU A 597 -22.24 -2.89 5.90
C GLU A 597 -23.60 -3.05 5.20
N GLU A 598 -24.68 -3.07 5.97
CA GLU A 598 -26.05 -3.17 5.47
C GLU A 598 -26.42 -1.96 4.60
N THR A 599 -25.97 -0.76 5.00
CA THR A 599 -26.21 0.48 4.25
C THR A 599 -25.42 0.52 2.95
N VAL A 600 -24.14 0.12 2.96
CA VAL A 600 -23.37 -0.03 1.71
C VAL A 600 -24.06 -1.03 0.79
N SER A 601 -24.38 -2.22 1.31
CA SER A 601 -25.06 -3.27 0.54
C SER A 601 -26.39 -2.81 -0.06
N ALA A 602 -27.21 -2.10 0.70
CA ALA A 602 -28.50 -1.61 0.22
C ALA A 602 -28.35 -0.58 -0.91
N PHE A 603 -27.38 0.33 -0.79
CA PHE A 603 -27.19 1.41 -1.76
C PHE A 603 -26.52 0.96 -3.06
N THR A 604 -25.69 -0.08 -3.00
CA THR A 604 -24.94 -0.58 -4.16
C THR A 604 -25.64 -1.74 -4.87
N LYS A 605 -26.81 -2.17 -4.40
CA LYS A 605 -27.65 -3.18 -5.05
C LYS A 605 -28.54 -2.61 -6.13
N ARG A 606 -28.78 -3.39 -7.18
CA ARG A 606 -29.64 -3.03 -8.31
C ARG A 606 -31.08 -2.89 -7.87
N GLN A 607 -31.65 -1.72 -8.14
CA GLN A 607 -33.05 -1.41 -7.92
C GLN A 607 -33.84 -1.78 -9.18
N GLN A 608 -35.02 -2.37 -8.99
CA GLN A 608 -35.93 -2.80 -10.06
C GLN A 608 -37.35 -2.28 -9.73
N PRO A 609 -38.25 -2.10 -10.73
CA PRO A 609 -38.16 -2.55 -12.13
C PRO A 609 -37.75 -1.49 -13.16
N LEU A 610 -37.62 -0.22 -12.77
CA LEU A 610 -37.63 0.89 -13.75
C LEU A 610 -36.27 1.27 -14.33
N ASN A 611 -35.17 0.92 -13.67
CA ASN A 611 -33.84 1.31 -14.15
C ASN A 611 -32.74 0.36 -13.68
N ARG A 612 -31.51 0.66 -14.11
CA ARG A 612 -30.31 -0.14 -13.84
C ARG A 612 -29.50 0.37 -12.63
N ARG A 613 -30.03 1.27 -11.81
CA ARG A 613 -29.28 2.01 -10.78
C ARG A 613 -29.25 1.27 -9.45
N GLY A 614 -28.28 1.65 -8.61
CA GLY A 614 -28.39 1.52 -7.17
C GLY A 614 -29.11 2.72 -6.56
N ILE A 615 -29.08 2.85 -5.25
CA ILE A 615 -29.60 4.05 -4.57
C ILE A 615 -28.52 5.13 -4.67
N GLY A 616 -28.70 6.09 -5.56
CA GLY A 616 -27.70 7.12 -5.90
C GLY A 616 -26.62 6.65 -6.88
N PHE A 617 -26.18 5.39 -6.81
CA PHE A 617 -25.12 4.84 -7.68
C PHE A 617 -25.64 4.47 -9.09
N ASP A 618 -24.79 4.62 -10.11
CA ASP A 618 -24.99 3.92 -11.39
C ASP A 618 -24.49 2.47 -11.28
N MET A 619 -25.04 1.56 -12.09
CA MET A 619 -24.54 0.18 -12.15
C MET A 619 -24.35 -0.25 -13.58
N LYS A 620 -23.43 -1.18 -13.81
CA LYS A 620 -23.12 -1.75 -15.13
C LYS A 620 -24.39 -2.06 -15.90
N ALA A 621 -24.45 -1.64 -17.16
CA ALA A 621 -25.53 -2.06 -18.04
C ALA A 621 -25.42 -3.57 -18.30
N ILE A 622 -26.50 -4.30 -18.04
CA ILE A 622 -26.55 -5.76 -18.27
C ILE A 622 -26.59 -6.09 -19.76
N ASN A 623 -27.31 -5.26 -20.52
CA ASN A 623 -27.47 -5.39 -21.97
C ASN A 623 -26.89 -4.14 -22.66
N GLY A 624 -26.20 -4.35 -23.78
CA GLY A 624 -25.64 -3.27 -24.58
C GLY A 624 -24.34 -2.69 -24.03
N PHE A 625 -24.01 -1.48 -24.46
CA PHE A 625 -22.75 -0.81 -24.10
C PHE A 625 -22.75 -0.35 -22.64
N SER A 626 -21.65 -0.62 -21.93
CA SER A 626 -21.38 -0.12 -20.58
C SER A 626 -20.01 0.54 -20.53
N SER A 627 -19.94 1.75 -19.96
CA SER A 627 -18.64 2.40 -19.70
C SER A 627 -17.83 1.74 -18.57
N ALA A 628 -18.42 0.77 -17.86
CA ALA A 628 -17.74 -0.10 -16.91
C ALA A 628 -17.07 -1.31 -17.58
N GLY A 629 -17.04 -1.36 -18.92
CA GLY A 629 -16.54 -2.50 -19.66
C GLY A 629 -17.57 -3.62 -19.84
N SER A 630 -17.22 -4.57 -20.70
CA SER A 630 -17.98 -5.79 -20.96
C SER A 630 -17.63 -6.92 -19.98
N LYS A 631 -16.38 -6.98 -19.50
CA LYS A 631 -15.84 -8.09 -18.69
C LYS A 631 -16.06 -7.99 -17.18
N THR A 632 -16.42 -6.81 -16.67
CA THR A 632 -16.78 -6.61 -15.25
C THR A 632 -18.01 -7.42 -14.84
N SER A 633 -18.23 -7.64 -13.55
CA SER A 633 -19.41 -8.36 -13.05
C SER A 633 -20.74 -7.58 -13.25
N PRO A 634 -21.90 -8.26 -13.29
CA PRO A 634 -23.22 -7.61 -13.28
C PRO A 634 -23.49 -6.68 -12.07
N GLU A 635 -22.83 -6.95 -10.94
CA GLU A 635 -22.93 -6.20 -9.69
C GLU A 635 -22.02 -4.96 -9.65
N THR A 636 -21.25 -4.72 -10.71
CA THR A 636 -20.37 -3.55 -10.80
C THR A 636 -21.16 -2.25 -10.70
N TYR A 637 -20.76 -1.38 -9.78
CA TYR A 637 -21.42 -0.11 -9.48
C TYR A 637 -20.41 1.05 -9.46
N GLY A 638 -20.89 2.27 -9.61
CA GLY A 638 -20.03 3.44 -9.69
C GLY A 638 -20.74 4.69 -10.16
N HIS A 639 -19.99 5.60 -10.79
CA HIS A 639 -20.57 6.78 -11.44
C HIS A 639 -19.62 7.41 -12.45
N THR A 640 -20.18 8.16 -13.39
CA THR A 640 -19.42 8.97 -14.36
C THR A 640 -19.63 10.47 -14.16
N GLY A 641 -18.64 11.26 -14.52
CA GLY A 641 -18.66 12.72 -14.54
C GLY A 641 -18.60 13.26 -15.96
N PHE A 642 -19.32 14.36 -16.18
CA PHE A 642 -19.40 15.06 -17.46
C PHE A 642 -18.03 15.56 -17.94
N THR A 643 -17.18 16.01 -17.00
CA THR A 643 -15.81 16.49 -17.23
C THR A 643 -14.84 15.42 -17.69
N GLY A 644 -15.25 14.14 -17.74
CA GLY A 644 -14.39 13.04 -18.19
C GLY A 644 -13.99 12.06 -17.09
N THR A 645 -14.37 12.32 -15.84
CA THR A 645 -14.09 11.46 -14.68
C THR A 645 -15.02 10.24 -14.57
N SER A 646 -14.55 9.15 -13.95
CA SER A 646 -15.36 8.00 -13.55
C SER A 646 -14.65 7.16 -12.50
N PHE A 647 -15.43 6.46 -11.68
CA PHE A 647 -14.97 5.28 -10.96
C PHE A 647 -16.00 4.15 -11.12
N TRP A 648 -15.50 2.92 -11.20
CA TRP A 648 -16.29 1.69 -11.22
C TRP A 648 -15.70 0.70 -10.22
N ILE A 649 -16.55 0.07 -9.41
CA ILE A 649 -16.18 -0.93 -8.41
C ILE A 649 -16.85 -2.23 -8.81
N ASP A 650 -16.04 -3.27 -9.02
CA ASP A 650 -16.46 -4.65 -9.22
C ASP A 650 -16.26 -5.40 -7.89
N PRO A 651 -17.34 -5.58 -7.08
CA PRO A 651 -17.22 -6.20 -5.76
C PRO A 651 -16.83 -7.68 -5.84
N ASP A 652 -17.30 -8.40 -6.86
CA ASP A 652 -17.02 -9.83 -7.05
C ASP A 652 -15.53 -10.09 -7.27
N ARG A 653 -14.86 -9.15 -7.94
CA ARG A 653 -13.41 -9.21 -8.22
C ARG A 653 -12.57 -8.42 -7.23
N LYS A 654 -13.19 -7.70 -6.29
CA LYS A 654 -12.53 -6.76 -5.35
C LYS A 654 -11.65 -5.73 -6.08
N THR A 655 -12.18 -5.18 -7.17
CA THR A 655 -11.45 -4.28 -8.07
C THR A 655 -12.14 -2.94 -8.18
N ALA A 656 -11.38 -1.84 -8.21
CA ALA A 656 -11.87 -0.53 -8.61
C ALA A 656 -11.04 0.05 -9.76
N VAL A 657 -11.74 0.62 -10.75
CA VAL A 657 -11.16 1.30 -11.92
C VAL A 657 -11.52 2.77 -11.85
N ILE A 658 -10.52 3.63 -11.72
CA ILE A 658 -10.67 5.08 -11.64
C ILE A 658 -10.03 5.71 -12.88
N VAL A 659 -10.78 6.54 -13.59
CA VAL A 659 -10.30 7.26 -14.78
C VAL A 659 -10.70 8.72 -14.63
N LEU A 660 -9.73 9.61 -14.47
CA LEU A 660 -9.95 11.05 -14.35
C LEU A 660 -9.36 11.73 -15.57
N THR A 661 -10.16 12.53 -16.28
CA THR A 661 -9.70 13.30 -17.44
C THR A 661 -10.36 14.67 -17.42
N ASN A 662 -9.89 15.58 -18.27
CA ASN A 662 -10.52 16.87 -18.53
C ASN A 662 -11.10 16.94 -19.95
N ARG A 663 -11.96 15.96 -20.28
CA ARG A 663 -12.68 15.79 -21.56
C ARG A 663 -13.30 17.07 -22.11
N THR A 664 -13.84 17.92 -21.25
CA THR A 664 -14.54 19.14 -21.66
C THR A 664 -13.62 20.21 -22.22
N PHE A 665 -12.29 20.04 -22.10
CA PHE A 665 -11.32 21.04 -22.55
C PHE A 665 -11.00 20.88 -24.05
N PRO A 666 -10.92 21.98 -24.83
CA PRO A 666 -11.27 23.35 -24.45
C PRO A 666 -12.78 23.64 -24.56
N TYR A 667 -13.57 22.82 -25.27
CA TYR A 667 -14.98 23.07 -25.51
C TYR A 667 -15.82 21.82 -25.19
N ARG A 668 -16.91 21.96 -24.42
CA ARG A 668 -17.72 20.83 -23.93
C ARG A 668 -18.29 19.87 -24.99
N GLY A 669 -18.36 20.29 -26.26
CA GLY A 669 -18.90 19.52 -27.38
C GLY A 669 -17.87 18.76 -28.23
N SER A 670 -16.57 18.93 -28.00
CA SER A 670 -15.54 18.53 -28.98
C SER A 670 -15.16 17.04 -28.98
N ALA A 671 -15.56 16.24 -27.99
CA ALA A 671 -15.08 14.86 -27.83
C ALA A 671 -16.18 13.86 -27.42
N THR A 672 -16.33 12.76 -28.18
CA THR A 672 -17.36 11.71 -27.97
C THR A 672 -16.82 10.33 -27.58
N GLY A 673 -15.50 10.13 -27.45
CA GLY A 673 -14.89 8.80 -27.26
C GLY A 673 -14.56 8.36 -25.83
N VAL A 674 -14.75 9.21 -24.81
CA VAL A 674 -14.27 8.91 -23.44
C VAL A 674 -15.00 7.72 -22.81
N SER A 675 -16.26 7.48 -23.17
CA SER A 675 -16.98 6.31 -22.65
C SER A 675 -16.34 5.00 -23.13
N GLN A 676 -15.90 4.95 -24.38
CA GLN A 676 -15.21 3.79 -24.97
C GLN A 676 -13.83 3.60 -24.35
N VAL A 677 -13.12 4.70 -24.06
CA VAL A 677 -11.83 4.66 -23.33
C VAL A 677 -12.02 4.00 -21.97
N ARG A 678 -13.01 4.44 -21.18
CA ARG A 678 -13.33 3.84 -19.87
C ARG A 678 -13.65 2.35 -19.97
N ALA A 679 -14.47 1.96 -20.94
CA ALA A 679 -14.84 0.56 -21.16
C ALA A 679 -13.63 -0.30 -21.52
N LYS A 680 -12.76 0.17 -22.43
CA LYS A 680 -11.53 -0.54 -22.81
C LYS A 680 -10.58 -0.71 -21.63
N ILE A 681 -10.37 0.33 -20.83
CA ILE A 681 -9.53 0.26 -19.62
C ILE A 681 -10.10 -0.78 -18.65
N ALA A 682 -11.40 -0.75 -18.38
CA ALA A 682 -12.03 -1.74 -17.51
C ALA A 682 -11.86 -3.18 -18.05
N ASP A 683 -12.00 -3.40 -19.35
CA ASP A 683 -11.83 -4.72 -19.97
C ASP A 683 -10.37 -5.21 -19.99
N ILE A 684 -9.40 -4.30 -20.07
CA ILE A 684 -7.97 -4.61 -19.91
C ILE A 684 -7.72 -5.03 -18.46
N VAL A 685 -8.19 -4.24 -17.49
CA VAL A 685 -8.01 -4.50 -16.07
C VAL A 685 -8.58 -5.86 -15.69
N ILE A 686 -9.84 -6.13 -16.02
CA ILE A 686 -10.46 -7.41 -15.69
C ILE A 686 -9.80 -8.57 -16.45
N GLY A 687 -9.38 -8.34 -17.70
CA GLY A 687 -8.66 -9.34 -18.50
C GLY A 687 -7.23 -9.64 -18.02
N SER A 688 -6.65 -8.78 -17.18
CA SER A 688 -5.31 -8.97 -16.62
C SER A 688 -5.28 -9.81 -15.35
N ILE A 689 -6.43 -10.13 -14.74
CA ILE A 689 -6.50 -10.97 -13.54
C ILE A 689 -6.28 -12.43 -13.98
N GLU A 690 -5.20 -13.04 -13.50
CA GLU A 690 -4.84 -14.44 -13.72
C GLU A 690 -5.60 -15.34 -12.73
N GLU A 691 -6.06 -16.51 -13.20
CA GLU A 691 -6.79 -17.51 -12.40
C GLU A 691 -5.87 -18.45 -11.62
#